data_AF-A0A940B5R6-F1
#
_entry.id   AF-A0A940B5R6-F1
#
_cell.length_a   1.000
_cell.length_b   1.000
_cell.length_c   1.000
_cell.angle_alpha   90.00
_cell.angle_beta   90.00
_cell.angle_gamma   90.00
#
_symmetry.space_group_name_H-M   'P 1'
#
loop_
_entity.id
_entity.type
_entity.pdbx_description
1 polymer ?
#
loop_
_entity_poly.entity_id
_entity_poly.type
_entity_poly.pdbx_seq_one_letter_code
_entity_poly.pdbx_strand_id
1 'polypeptide(L)'
;MKYWKYLLVALTTALTTGSLAQTAVAHFDMSLNNGKITEQVSKSEYKVASQLPACALAGIDGEALRFDGYSNYVRAGLPSGLSTEMLTINVVLAAETYPMMQVDVAETTPTFATICGNLDEGSKKGFAFELSSQGDLRFRFGSAYANGFLYTVNGSEKLPRGRWCMLTAVLDKANNAATLYLNGTCIGTSRMSRSEVVHSHTDFYIGKDATEKKEGPFLINTFCGAIDDIAIYNEVIIPATFTTQVANFNYPVERYTDNIWRPQFHGMPSGSWTNESHGLIYSGGKYHVFFQKNANGPYMSRLHWGHISSKNLYDWTEEPIAIGPDQSYDIKGCWSGCVYEDGDDTYLLYTAVDNAKATIAQAKAKDSGLIEWEKLGVIINGRPSGLSDDFRDPYFFTANGQKYIIVGTSKNNVGACTLHKYENGAWTNDGTIFFQGGNANQHGTFWEMPNVTPMGNGKYLFTCTPLNTGVGVRTLCWLGTIGANGKFTPDGEMQYLEMAGISRDGYGLLSPSICQENGKFLLLGIVPDKLPTQNNYEMGWAHNYSLPREISIAADGSLVQKPYSGLTAMRTETAFARDIVLNGIEPLAPVSGRQIELLGEFTVGSGTCGFNFLKSGSKQVSLTYDVDNGKLTLDMTSLNRTVNDGVYGGIYTVTLPKKVAFGEKLKLHVYLDGSIADIFVNETWAYSVRIYPKDASAIEAEVFTTSPMQTNIKAWILNVKQSGGQIVKHGDVNGDNIINVADIVAVSNYIMGSSPGFFNNEAADVNNDKIINAVDITEIVKLINNSR
;
A
#
# COMPACT_ATOMS: atom_id res chain seq x y z
N MET A 1 31.80 -0.76 -6.17
CA MET A 1 31.94 -1.12 -7.60
C MET A 1 31.29 -2.49 -7.74
N LYS A 2 30.05 -2.56 -8.23
CA LYS A 2 29.12 -3.72 -8.09
C LYS A 2 29.42 -4.97 -8.95
N TYR A 3 30.64 -5.13 -9.46
CA TYR A 3 30.92 -6.19 -10.45
C TYR A 3 31.34 -7.54 -9.82
N TRP A 4 30.96 -8.64 -10.51
CA TRP A 4 31.62 -9.97 -10.65
C TRP A 4 30.86 -11.24 -10.23
N LYS A 5 29.73 -11.19 -9.51
CA LYS A 5 29.18 -12.44 -8.92
C LYS A 5 28.26 -13.27 -9.81
N TYR A 6 27.66 -12.74 -10.88
CA TYR A 6 26.51 -13.38 -11.52
C TYR A 6 26.73 -13.92 -12.96
N LEU A 7 27.91 -13.75 -13.56
CA LEU A 7 28.19 -14.13 -14.95
C LEU A 7 29.19 -15.30 -15.11
N LEU A 8 29.53 -16.02 -14.04
CA LEU A 8 30.53 -17.10 -14.08
C LEU A 8 29.93 -18.49 -14.33
N VAL A 9 30.05 -18.99 -15.56
CA VAL A 9 30.36 -20.41 -15.82
C VAL A 9 31.46 -20.48 -16.87
N ALA A 10 32.72 -20.37 -16.45
CA ALA A 10 33.82 -20.84 -17.29
C ALA A 10 33.83 -22.37 -17.21
N LEU A 11 33.37 -23.04 -18.28
CA LEU A 11 33.66 -24.46 -18.51
C LEU A 11 35.18 -24.63 -18.55
N THR A 12 35.74 -25.13 -17.45
CA THR A 12 37.17 -25.36 -17.30
C THR A 12 37.59 -26.60 -18.08
N THR A 13 38.03 -26.40 -19.32
CA THR A 13 39.05 -27.27 -19.94
C THR A 13 40.04 -26.41 -20.73
N ALA A 14 40.94 -25.72 -20.02
CA ALA A 14 42.35 -25.53 -20.38
C ALA A 14 42.97 -24.48 -19.45
N LEU A 15 43.94 -24.89 -18.65
CA LEU A 15 44.85 -24.01 -17.93
C LEU A 15 45.69 -23.22 -18.95
N THR A 16 45.42 -21.93 -19.09
CA THR A 16 46.44 -20.92 -19.39
C THR A 16 46.15 -19.65 -18.61
N THR A 17 47.14 -19.24 -17.83
CA THR A 17 47.21 -18.06 -16.98
C THR A 17 46.95 -16.77 -17.74
N GLY A 18 45.94 -16.02 -17.29
CA GLY A 18 45.57 -14.69 -17.77
C GLY A 18 44.06 -14.51 -17.78
N SER A 19 43.44 -14.29 -16.62
CA SER A 19 42.03 -13.87 -16.59
C SER A 19 41.94 -12.44 -17.13
N LEU A 20 41.75 -12.31 -18.44
CA LEU A 20 41.31 -11.06 -19.05
C LEU A 20 39.96 -10.72 -18.39
N ALA A 21 39.92 -9.62 -17.64
CA ALA A 21 38.67 -9.12 -17.09
C ALA A 21 37.72 -8.79 -18.25
N GLN A 22 36.57 -9.48 -18.31
CA GLN A 22 35.50 -9.13 -19.24
C GLN A 22 35.09 -7.68 -18.97
N THR A 23 35.25 -6.82 -19.96
CA THR A 23 35.01 -5.37 -19.81
C THR A 23 33.71 -5.02 -20.51
N ALA A 24 32.71 -4.58 -19.75
CA ALA A 24 31.47 -4.08 -20.31
C ALA A 24 31.75 -2.88 -21.24
N VAL A 25 31.02 -2.80 -22.35
CA VAL A 25 31.08 -1.66 -23.27
C VAL A 25 30.12 -0.55 -22.86
N ALA A 26 29.05 -0.88 -22.13
CA ALA A 26 28.18 0.06 -21.44
C ALA A 26 27.71 -0.53 -20.11
N HIS A 27 27.60 0.29 -19.08
CA HIS A 27 27.17 -0.16 -17.76
C HIS A 27 26.43 0.92 -16.97
N PHE A 28 25.21 0.60 -16.55
CA PHE A 28 24.40 1.42 -15.66
C PHE A 28 24.23 0.66 -14.35
N ASP A 29 24.94 1.07 -13.31
CA ASP A 29 24.85 0.47 -11.97
C ASP A 29 23.67 1.01 -11.14
N MET A 30 22.84 1.87 -11.76
CA MET A 30 21.61 2.48 -11.24
C MET A 30 21.75 3.29 -9.95
N SER A 31 22.98 3.54 -9.49
CA SER A 31 23.27 4.42 -8.36
C SER A 31 22.72 5.82 -8.64
N LEU A 32 21.93 6.36 -7.70
CA LEU A 32 21.23 7.62 -7.89
C LEU A 32 21.97 8.76 -7.18
N ASN A 33 22.41 9.76 -7.95
CA ASN A 33 23.05 10.95 -7.41
C ASN A 33 22.33 12.21 -7.90
N ASN A 34 21.72 12.96 -6.99
CA ASN A 34 21.02 14.22 -7.28
C ASN A 34 20.04 14.11 -8.47
N GLY A 35 19.26 13.02 -8.52
CA GLY A 35 18.28 12.78 -9.60
C GLY A 35 18.87 12.33 -10.93
N LYS A 36 20.14 11.88 -10.95
CA LYS A 36 20.82 11.36 -12.13
C LYS A 36 21.42 9.98 -11.88
N ILE A 37 21.56 9.19 -12.94
CA ILE A 37 22.39 7.98 -12.97
C ILE A 37 23.61 8.20 -13.86
N THR A 38 24.64 7.39 -13.68
CA THR A 38 25.89 7.48 -14.46
C THR A 38 26.12 6.19 -15.23
N GLU A 39 26.50 6.31 -16.51
CA GLU A 39 27.02 5.19 -17.28
C GLU A 39 28.52 5.05 -17.00
N GLN A 40 28.93 3.90 -16.49
CA GLN A 40 30.21 3.71 -15.82
C GLN A 40 31.41 3.62 -16.78
N VAL A 41 31.21 3.35 -18.07
CA VAL A 41 32.29 3.27 -19.06
C VAL A 41 32.63 4.66 -19.62
N SER A 42 31.63 5.38 -20.14
CA SER A 42 31.78 6.73 -20.70
C SER A 42 31.79 7.83 -19.65
N LYS A 43 31.32 7.54 -18.43
CA LYS A 43 31.09 8.51 -17.34
C LYS A 43 30.04 9.58 -17.65
N SER A 44 29.19 9.33 -18.66
CA SER A 44 28.08 10.22 -18.98
C SER A 44 27.00 10.14 -17.90
N GLU A 45 26.46 11.29 -17.50
CA GLU A 45 25.35 11.36 -16.55
C GLU A 45 24.02 11.57 -17.27
N TYR A 46 22.97 10.93 -16.78
CA TYR A 46 21.62 11.00 -17.34
C TYR A 46 20.61 11.33 -16.27
N LYS A 47 19.76 12.34 -16.54
CA LYS A 47 18.69 12.75 -15.63
C LYS A 47 17.58 11.69 -15.63
N VAL A 48 17.11 11.34 -14.43
CA VAL A 48 15.86 10.60 -14.26
C VAL A 48 14.70 11.57 -14.47
N ALA A 49 13.94 11.40 -15.55
CA ALA A 49 12.67 12.09 -15.71
C ALA A 49 11.68 11.49 -14.71
N SER A 50 10.96 12.31 -13.95
CA SER A 50 10.05 11.86 -12.91
C SER A 50 9.13 13.00 -12.47
N GLN A 51 7.90 12.67 -12.07
CA GLN A 51 6.96 13.64 -11.48
C GLN A 51 7.34 14.00 -10.04
N LEU A 52 7.76 13.01 -9.26
CA LEU A 52 8.25 13.17 -7.90
C LEU A 52 9.78 13.03 -7.84
N PRO A 53 10.45 13.43 -6.74
CA PRO A 53 11.87 13.14 -6.57
C PRO A 53 12.19 11.67 -6.85
N ALA A 54 13.12 11.42 -7.77
CA ALA A 54 13.61 10.07 -8.05
C ALA A 54 14.20 9.48 -6.76
N CYS A 55 14.04 8.17 -6.58
CA CYS A 55 14.51 7.50 -5.38
C CYS A 55 15.22 6.20 -5.73
N ALA A 56 16.12 5.80 -4.84
CA ALA A 56 16.78 4.50 -4.87
C ALA A 56 16.22 3.61 -3.76
N LEU A 57 16.35 2.30 -3.97
CA LEU A 57 16.04 1.25 -3.00
C LEU A 57 17.30 0.40 -2.78
N ALA A 58 17.27 -0.45 -1.75
CA ALA A 58 18.29 -1.48 -1.61
C ALA A 58 18.22 -2.45 -2.81
N GLY A 59 19.31 -2.51 -3.58
CA GLY A 59 19.51 -3.44 -4.68
C GLY A 59 20.07 -4.78 -4.19
N ILE A 60 20.47 -5.64 -5.13
CA ILE A 60 21.15 -6.91 -4.83
C ILE A 60 22.59 -6.65 -4.39
N ASP A 61 23.22 -5.64 -4.98
CA ASP A 61 24.51 -5.11 -4.56
C ASP A 61 24.39 -3.58 -4.59
N GLY A 62 24.30 -2.90 -3.44
CA GLY A 62 24.17 -1.43 -3.38
C GLY A 62 22.75 -0.89 -3.65
N GLU A 63 22.63 0.07 -4.56
CA GLU A 63 21.39 0.84 -4.80
C GLU A 63 20.71 0.51 -6.13
N ALA A 64 19.40 0.30 -6.14
CA ALA A 64 18.62 0.16 -7.36
C ALA A 64 17.74 1.38 -7.61
N LEU A 65 17.57 1.78 -8.87
CA LEU A 65 16.66 2.86 -9.25
C LEU A 65 15.21 2.37 -9.20
N ARG A 66 14.36 3.07 -8.46
CA ARG A 66 12.93 2.79 -8.32
C ARG A 66 12.13 3.41 -9.47
N PHE A 67 11.31 2.61 -10.14
CA PHE A 67 10.37 3.04 -11.17
C PHE A 67 8.93 2.96 -10.68
N ASP A 68 8.19 4.06 -10.77
CA ASP A 68 6.85 4.22 -10.18
C ASP A 68 5.70 3.70 -11.04
N GLY A 69 5.99 3.26 -12.27
CA GLY A 69 4.99 2.72 -13.17
C GLY A 69 4.04 3.75 -13.78
N TYR A 70 4.29 5.06 -13.62
CA TYR A 70 3.42 6.08 -14.25
C TYR A 70 4.10 7.37 -14.68
N SER A 71 5.30 7.70 -14.20
CA SER A 71 5.93 8.99 -14.47
C SER A 71 7.41 8.91 -14.81
N ASN A 72 8.14 7.96 -14.23
CA ASN A 72 9.60 8.04 -14.25
C ASN A 72 10.30 7.08 -15.23
N TYR A 73 11.37 7.57 -15.83
CA TYR A 73 12.18 6.87 -16.82
C TYR A 73 13.53 7.57 -17.04
N VAL A 74 14.45 6.92 -17.75
CA VAL A 74 15.73 7.51 -18.17
C VAL A 74 15.86 7.46 -19.69
N ARG A 75 16.34 8.55 -20.29
CA ARG A 75 16.84 8.59 -21.68
C ARG A 75 18.35 8.68 -21.64
N ALA A 76 19.01 7.59 -22.00
CA ALA A 76 20.45 7.46 -21.99
C ALA A 76 21.03 7.32 -23.41
N GLY A 77 22.35 7.45 -23.51
CA GLY A 77 23.10 7.11 -24.72
C GLY A 77 23.71 5.72 -24.60
N LEU A 78 23.94 5.06 -25.74
CA LEU A 78 24.81 3.90 -25.84
C LEU A 78 26.08 4.25 -26.63
N PRO A 79 27.21 3.59 -26.36
CA PRO A 79 28.44 3.79 -27.11
C PRO A 79 28.28 3.34 -28.57
N SER A 80 29.04 3.94 -29.48
CA SER A 80 29.07 3.55 -30.90
C SER A 80 29.78 2.22 -31.16
N GLY A 81 30.53 1.70 -30.18
CA GLY A 81 31.37 0.50 -30.31
C GLY A 81 30.67 -0.83 -30.09
N LEU A 82 29.33 -0.91 -30.15
CA LEU A 82 28.61 -2.19 -30.00
C LEU A 82 28.91 -3.13 -31.17
N SER A 83 29.25 -4.37 -30.86
CA SER A 83 29.54 -5.40 -31.87
C SER A 83 28.28 -5.75 -32.66
N THR A 84 28.43 -5.93 -33.97
CA THR A 84 27.35 -6.34 -34.89
C THR A 84 27.27 -7.86 -35.05
N GLU A 85 28.19 -8.61 -34.43
CA GLU A 85 28.30 -10.07 -34.56
C GLU A 85 27.94 -10.82 -33.28
N MET A 86 28.26 -10.24 -32.12
CA MET A 86 28.03 -10.86 -30.83
C MET A 86 27.75 -9.80 -29.77
N LEU A 87 26.72 -10.04 -28.95
CA LEU A 87 26.33 -9.11 -27.90
C LEU A 87 25.71 -9.87 -26.74
N THR A 88 26.13 -9.58 -25.51
CA THR A 88 25.42 -10.00 -24.31
C THR A 88 24.91 -8.78 -23.57
N ILE A 89 23.63 -8.76 -23.25
CA ILE A 89 23.01 -7.71 -22.44
C ILE A 89 22.43 -8.36 -21.19
N ASN A 90 22.84 -7.88 -20.02
CA ASN A 90 22.40 -8.34 -18.72
C ASN A 90 21.61 -7.24 -18.00
N VAL A 91 20.50 -7.60 -17.37
CA VAL A 91 19.65 -6.70 -16.59
C VAL A 91 19.29 -7.37 -15.27
N VAL A 92 19.62 -6.75 -14.15
CA VAL A 92 19.16 -7.15 -12.81
C VAL A 92 18.00 -6.24 -12.41
N LEU A 93 16.82 -6.83 -12.20
CA LEU A 93 15.60 -6.07 -11.94
C LEU A 93 14.63 -6.84 -11.03
N ALA A 94 13.68 -6.12 -10.46
CA ALA A 94 12.53 -6.69 -9.77
C ALA A 94 11.27 -5.93 -10.19
N ALA A 95 10.27 -6.63 -10.72
CA ALA A 95 8.97 -6.04 -11.02
C ALA A 95 8.06 -6.10 -9.79
N GLU A 96 7.49 -4.98 -9.37
CA GLU A 96 6.46 -4.98 -8.31
C GLU A 96 5.13 -5.46 -8.91
N THR A 97 4.75 -4.89 -10.05
CA THR A 97 3.61 -5.31 -10.86
C THR A 97 3.98 -5.32 -12.33
N TYR A 98 3.12 -5.91 -13.16
CA TYR A 98 3.29 -5.86 -14.60
C TYR A 98 2.77 -4.54 -15.17
N PRO A 99 3.27 -4.11 -16.35
CA PRO A 99 2.78 -2.93 -17.03
C PRO A 99 1.26 -2.95 -17.21
N MET A 100 0.68 -1.75 -17.29
CA MET A 100 -0.75 -1.61 -17.45
C MET A 100 -1.25 -2.12 -18.81
N MET A 101 -2.45 -2.71 -18.77
CA MET A 101 -3.23 -3.01 -19.98
C MET A 101 -3.89 -1.72 -20.48
N GLN A 102 -4.25 -1.65 -21.76
CA GLN A 102 -5.11 -0.56 -22.22
C GLN A 102 -6.53 -0.82 -21.72
N VAL A 103 -7.05 0.07 -20.88
CA VAL A 103 -8.31 -0.14 -20.14
C VAL A 103 -9.54 -0.22 -21.07
N ASP A 104 -9.48 0.42 -22.24
CA ASP A 104 -10.60 0.51 -23.20
C ASP A 104 -10.58 -0.53 -24.32
N VAL A 105 -9.58 -1.40 -24.34
CA VAL A 105 -9.46 -2.45 -25.37
C VAL A 105 -9.73 -3.79 -24.71
N ALA A 106 -10.61 -4.60 -25.30
CA ALA A 106 -10.81 -5.99 -24.89
C ALA A 106 -9.56 -6.80 -25.26
N GLU A 107 -8.49 -6.62 -24.49
CA GLU A 107 -7.18 -7.17 -24.79
C GLU A 107 -7.14 -8.64 -24.36
N THR A 108 -7.55 -9.49 -25.29
CA THR A 108 -7.15 -10.91 -25.29
C THR A 108 -5.66 -11.08 -25.61
N THR A 109 -4.98 -10.01 -26.02
CA THR A 109 -3.55 -9.99 -26.37
C THR A 109 -2.76 -9.15 -25.37
N PRO A 110 -1.67 -9.67 -24.77
CA PRO A 110 -0.81 -8.90 -23.87
C PRO A 110 -0.21 -7.66 -24.56
N THR A 111 -0.30 -6.51 -23.89
CA THR A 111 0.44 -5.29 -24.25
C THR A 111 1.86 -5.37 -23.69
N PHE A 112 2.85 -4.96 -24.48
CA PHE A 112 4.24 -4.93 -24.06
C PHE A 112 4.70 -3.51 -23.75
N ALA A 113 5.56 -3.39 -22.73
CA ALA A 113 6.32 -2.19 -22.42
C ALA A 113 7.81 -2.53 -22.31
N THR A 114 8.66 -1.59 -22.70
CA THR A 114 10.12 -1.69 -22.69
C THR A 114 10.65 -1.60 -21.27
N ILE A 115 11.39 -2.62 -20.82
CA ILE A 115 12.19 -2.56 -19.60
C ILE A 115 13.39 -1.65 -19.86
N CYS A 116 14.17 -1.99 -20.89
CA CYS A 116 15.24 -1.14 -21.40
C CYS A 116 15.56 -1.50 -22.87
N GLY A 117 15.95 -0.50 -23.67
CA GLY A 117 16.27 -0.70 -25.07
C GLY A 117 16.37 0.59 -25.87
N ASN A 118 16.94 0.50 -27.06
CA ASN A 118 16.95 1.56 -28.08
C ASN A 118 16.31 1.09 -29.39
N LEU A 119 15.37 0.14 -29.32
CA LEU A 119 14.70 -0.39 -30.50
C LEU A 119 13.92 0.71 -31.22
N ASP A 120 14.29 0.95 -32.48
CA ASP A 120 13.50 1.70 -33.44
C ASP A 120 12.77 0.70 -34.33
N GLU A 121 11.49 0.48 -34.03
CA GLU A 121 10.66 -0.47 -34.77
C GLU A 121 10.46 -0.07 -36.24
N GLY A 122 10.42 1.23 -36.53
CA GLY A 122 10.19 1.75 -37.88
C GLY A 122 11.37 1.46 -38.80
N SER A 123 12.59 1.66 -38.31
CA SER A 123 13.81 1.32 -39.05
C SER A 123 14.30 -0.11 -38.84
N LYS A 124 13.68 -0.86 -37.91
CA LYS A 124 14.05 -2.23 -37.50
C LYS A 124 15.50 -2.31 -37.04
N LYS A 125 15.92 -1.37 -36.18
CA LYS A 125 17.28 -1.25 -35.64
C LYS A 125 17.27 -1.18 -34.12
N GLY A 126 18.38 -1.54 -33.49
CA GLY A 126 18.53 -1.55 -32.04
C GLY A 126 17.95 -2.82 -31.42
N PHE A 127 17.77 -2.79 -30.10
CA PHE A 127 17.21 -3.90 -29.34
C PHE A 127 16.39 -3.43 -28.15
N ALA A 128 15.54 -4.31 -27.61
CA ALA A 128 14.78 -4.06 -26.39
C ALA A 128 14.46 -5.35 -25.62
N PHE A 129 14.55 -5.29 -24.30
CA PHE A 129 13.81 -6.17 -23.41
C PHE A 129 12.42 -5.59 -23.19
N GLU A 130 11.40 -6.42 -23.36
CA GLU A 130 10.01 -6.03 -23.21
C GLU A 130 9.29 -6.99 -22.27
N LEU A 131 8.43 -6.42 -21.42
CA LEU A 131 7.58 -7.12 -20.46
C LEU A 131 6.11 -6.89 -20.84
N SER A 132 5.34 -7.96 -20.92
CA SER A 132 3.92 -7.86 -21.18
C SER A 132 3.14 -7.51 -19.92
N SER A 133 1.95 -6.96 -20.08
CA SER A 133 0.98 -6.79 -19.01
C SER A 133 0.60 -8.12 -18.37
N GLN A 134 0.81 -9.27 -19.01
CA GLN A 134 0.56 -10.59 -18.42
C GLN A 134 1.81 -11.26 -17.84
N GLY A 135 2.96 -10.57 -17.85
CA GLY A 135 4.22 -11.06 -17.31
C GLY A 135 5.14 -11.74 -18.32
N ASP A 136 4.73 -11.79 -19.59
CA ASP A 136 5.51 -12.47 -20.64
C ASP A 136 6.76 -11.65 -20.99
N LEU A 137 7.87 -12.35 -21.16
CA LEU A 137 9.16 -11.75 -21.50
C LEU A 137 9.46 -11.95 -22.98
N ARG A 138 9.99 -10.90 -23.63
CA ARG A 138 10.61 -11.07 -24.94
C ARG A 138 11.80 -10.14 -25.13
N PHE A 139 12.69 -10.56 -26.03
CA PHE A 139 13.81 -9.77 -26.50
C PHE A 139 13.68 -9.55 -28.01
N ARG A 140 13.75 -8.30 -28.46
CA ARG A 140 13.65 -7.93 -29.87
C ARG A 140 14.92 -7.23 -30.33
N PHE A 141 15.31 -7.48 -31.57
CA PHE A 141 16.49 -6.82 -32.15
C PHE A 141 16.44 -6.76 -33.69
N GLY A 142 17.06 -5.71 -34.23
CA GLY A 142 17.20 -5.47 -35.66
C GLY A 142 18.37 -6.22 -36.29
N SER A 143 18.20 -6.65 -37.55
CA SER A 143 19.26 -7.28 -38.34
C SER A 143 19.26 -6.79 -39.80
N ALA A 144 20.43 -6.84 -40.42
CA ALA A 144 20.65 -6.50 -41.83
C ALA A 144 20.04 -7.54 -42.81
N TYR A 145 19.47 -8.64 -42.29
CA TYR A 145 18.81 -9.64 -43.12
C TYR A 145 17.70 -9.03 -43.98
N ALA A 146 17.67 -9.38 -45.27
CA ALA A 146 16.63 -8.97 -46.21
C ALA A 146 16.33 -7.45 -46.22
N ASN A 147 17.38 -6.60 -46.18
CA ASN A 147 17.28 -5.14 -46.09
C ASN A 147 16.58 -4.62 -44.81
N GLY A 148 16.58 -5.41 -43.74
CA GLY A 148 16.00 -5.04 -42.44
C GLY A 148 14.95 -6.06 -41.97
N PHE A 149 15.32 -6.86 -40.96
CA PHE A 149 14.43 -7.81 -40.32
C PHE A 149 14.45 -7.62 -38.79
N LEU A 150 13.27 -7.76 -38.17
CA LEU A 150 13.12 -7.63 -36.73
C LEU A 150 12.90 -9.01 -36.13
N TYR A 151 13.89 -9.50 -35.40
CA TYR A 151 13.81 -10.76 -34.68
C TYR A 151 13.11 -10.57 -33.34
N THR A 152 12.39 -11.60 -32.90
CA THR A 152 11.78 -11.69 -31.58
C THR A 152 12.16 -13.03 -30.95
N VAL A 153 12.66 -13.01 -29.73
CA VAL A 153 12.88 -14.18 -28.87
C VAL A 153 11.85 -14.13 -27.76
N ASN A 154 10.83 -14.99 -27.82
CA ASN A 154 9.82 -15.09 -26.78
C ASN A 154 10.30 -16.02 -25.67
N GLY A 155 10.15 -15.59 -24.42
CA GLY A 155 10.36 -16.42 -23.24
C GLY A 155 9.19 -17.39 -23.03
N SER A 156 9.51 -18.59 -22.54
CA SER A 156 8.54 -19.60 -22.10
C SER A 156 8.08 -19.42 -20.66
N GLU A 157 8.77 -18.57 -19.89
CA GLU A 157 8.50 -18.28 -18.49
C GLU A 157 8.07 -16.81 -18.31
N LYS A 158 7.23 -16.58 -17.31
CA LYS A 158 6.85 -15.22 -16.89
C LYS A 158 7.87 -14.64 -15.93
N LEU A 159 8.02 -13.32 -15.91
CA LEU A 159 8.83 -12.64 -14.90
C LEU A 159 8.17 -12.76 -13.52
N PRO A 160 8.83 -13.34 -12.50
CA PRO A 160 8.32 -13.34 -11.14
C PRO A 160 8.13 -11.91 -10.61
N ARG A 161 6.95 -11.61 -10.07
CA ARG A 161 6.72 -10.35 -9.34
C ARG A 161 7.32 -10.42 -7.95
N GLY A 162 7.64 -9.27 -7.36
CA GLY A 162 8.06 -9.20 -5.97
C GLY A 162 9.52 -9.61 -5.73
N ARG A 163 10.28 -9.98 -6.77
CA ARG A 163 11.59 -10.62 -6.61
C ARG A 163 12.64 -10.09 -7.57
N TRP A 164 13.86 -9.98 -7.07
CA TRP A 164 15.04 -9.76 -7.88
C TRP A 164 15.27 -10.94 -8.82
N CYS A 165 15.45 -10.61 -10.09
CA CYS A 165 15.70 -11.53 -11.18
C CYS A 165 16.82 -10.99 -12.09
N MET A 166 17.45 -11.88 -12.83
CA MET A 166 18.45 -11.55 -13.85
C MET A 166 17.94 -11.96 -15.23
N LEU A 167 17.76 -10.98 -16.12
CA LEU A 167 17.49 -11.21 -17.53
C LEU A 167 18.77 -11.07 -18.34
N THR A 168 19.02 -12.02 -19.23
CA THR A 168 20.18 -11.96 -20.12
C THR A 168 19.78 -12.31 -21.55
N ALA A 169 20.16 -11.47 -22.50
CA ALA A 169 20.01 -11.74 -23.93
C ALA A 169 21.39 -11.92 -24.54
N VAL A 170 21.56 -12.99 -25.30
CA VAL A 170 22.83 -13.35 -25.96
C VAL A 170 22.58 -13.46 -27.46
N LEU A 171 23.23 -12.60 -28.23
CA LEU A 171 23.27 -12.61 -29.68
C LEU A 171 24.59 -13.25 -30.12
N ASP A 172 24.50 -14.32 -30.91
CA ASP A 172 25.63 -15.10 -31.38
C ASP A 172 25.46 -15.42 -32.88
N LYS A 173 26.04 -14.56 -33.73
CA LYS A 173 26.03 -14.73 -35.18
C LYS A 173 26.77 -16.01 -35.61
N ALA A 174 27.82 -16.42 -34.91
CA ALA A 174 28.62 -17.59 -35.29
C ALA A 174 27.77 -18.88 -35.21
N ASN A 175 26.95 -18.99 -34.17
CA ASN A 175 26.01 -20.10 -33.97
C ASN A 175 24.61 -19.86 -34.56
N ASN A 176 24.38 -18.68 -35.13
CA ASN A 176 23.08 -18.26 -35.68
C ASN A 176 21.95 -18.27 -34.63
N ALA A 177 22.26 -17.85 -33.41
CA ALA A 177 21.34 -17.93 -32.28
C ALA A 177 21.18 -16.59 -31.56
N ALA A 178 19.93 -16.28 -31.21
CA ALA A 178 19.59 -15.26 -30.22
C ALA A 178 18.87 -15.95 -29.06
N THR A 179 19.41 -15.86 -27.85
CA THR A 179 18.92 -16.61 -26.69
C THR A 179 18.56 -15.67 -25.55
N LEU A 180 17.41 -15.92 -24.92
CA LEU A 180 16.92 -15.20 -23.76
C LEU A 180 16.99 -16.12 -22.54
N TYR A 181 17.58 -15.62 -21.47
CA TYR A 181 17.72 -16.30 -20.19
C TYR A 181 16.99 -15.53 -19.09
N LEU A 182 16.41 -16.28 -18.15
CA LEU A 182 15.91 -15.79 -16.88
C LEU A 182 16.61 -16.57 -15.76
N ASN A 183 17.30 -15.85 -14.88
CA ASN A 183 18.03 -16.38 -13.74
C ASN A 183 19.06 -17.47 -14.10
N GLY A 184 19.70 -17.34 -15.26
CA GLY A 184 20.66 -18.32 -15.79
C GLY A 184 20.02 -19.49 -16.55
N THR A 185 18.70 -19.60 -16.58
CA THR A 185 17.98 -20.65 -17.33
C THR A 185 17.57 -20.11 -18.70
N CYS A 186 17.84 -20.86 -19.77
CA CYS A 186 17.37 -20.51 -21.11
C CYS A 186 15.84 -20.64 -21.16
N ILE A 187 15.16 -19.54 -21.48
CA ILE A 187 13.69 -19.49 -21.60
C ILE A 187 13.23 -19.31 -23.05
N GLY A 188 14.13 -19.02 -23.99
CA GLY A 188 13.78 -18.91 -25.40
C GLY A 188 15.00 -18.79 -26.31
N THR A 189 14.89 -19.32 -27.53
CA THR A 189 15.92 -19.19 -28.56
C THR A 189 15.27 -18.97 -29.92
N SER A 190 15.76 -17.97 -30.67
CA SER A 190 15.40 -17.77 -32.07
C SER A 190 16.62 -17.97 -32.95
N ARG A 191 16.43 -18.69 -34.06
CA ARG A 191 17.46 -18.86 -35.08
C ARG A 191 17.54 -17.59 -35.93
N MET A 192 18.68 -16.90 -35.87
CA MET A 192 18.95 -15.73 -36.72
C MET A 192 19.60 -16.16 -38.05
N SER A 193 19.54 -15.32 -39.07
CA SER A 193 20.43 -15.49 -40.23
C SER A 193 21.86 -15.12 -39.83
N ARG A 194 22.87 -15.50 -40.64
CA ARG A 194 24.26 -15.03 -40.49
C ARG A 194 24.45 -13.54 -40.82
N SER A 195 23.39 -12.74 -40.72
CA SER A 195 23.42 -11.31 -40.97
C SER A 195 23.81 -10.57 -39.69
N GLU A 196 24.39 -9.39 -39.86
CA GLU A 196 24.77 -8.51 -38.77
C GLU A 196 23.56 -8.00 -37.98
N VAL A 197 23.76 -7.81 -36.68
CA VAL A 197 22.87 -7.02 -35.81
C VAL A 197 23.02 -5.55 -36.20
N VAL A 198 21.91 -4.84 -36.35
CA VAL A 198 21.92 -3.43 -36.74
C VAL A 198 21.51 -2.59 -35.54
N HIS A 199 22.43 -1.75 -35.07
CA HIS A 199 22.21 -0.88 -33.93
C HIS A 199 21.43 0.38 -34.32
N SER A 200 20.64 0.90 -33.39
CA SER A 200 19.96 2.19 -33.51
C SER A 200 20.82 3.31 -32.94
N HIS A 201 20.61 4.53 -33.43
CA HIS A 201 21.18 5.77 -32.88
C HIS A 201 20.16 6.57 -32.06
N THR A 202 18.97 6.01 -31.82
CA THR A 202 17.98 6.59 -30.91
C THR A 202 18.44 6.45 -29.45
N ASP A 203 17.81 7.24 -28.58
CA ASP A 203 18.02 7.13 -27.13
C ASP A 203 17.80 5.69 -26.64
N PHE A 204 18.61 5.29 -25.67
CA PHE A 204 18.41 4.09 -24.87
C PHE A 204 17.46 4.42 -23.73
N TYR A 205 16.22 3.96 -23.87
CA TYR A 205 15.19 4.15 -22.87
C TYR A 205 15.34 3.09 -21.78
N ILE A 206 15.18 3.52 -20.53
CA ILE A 206 15.14 2.65 -19.35
C ILE A 206 13.85 2.97 -18.59
N GLY A 207 13.01 1.97 -18.37
CA GLY A 207 11.75 2.04 -17.64
C GLY A 207 10.53 2.45 -18.47
N LYS A 208 10.66 2.61 -19.80
CA LYS A 208 9.57 3.08 -20.68
C LYS A 208 9.84 2.77 -22.16
N ASP A 209 8.79 2.65 -22.97
CA ASP A 209 8.87 2.74 -24.44
C ASP A 209 9.29 4.12 -24.94
N ALA A 210 9.88 4.16 -26.14
CA ALA A 210 10.15 5.40 -26.87
C ALA A 210 8.88 6.19 -27.24
N THR A 211 7.76 5.49 -27.51
CA THR A 211 6.47 6.12 -27.81
C THR A 211 5.65 6.26 -26.54
N GLU A 212 5.09 7.44 -26.26
CA GLU A 212 4.25 7.63 -25.08
C GLU A 212 2.83 7.09 -25.27
N LYS A 213 2.32 6.36 -24.27
CA LYS A 213 0.90 6.05 -24.12
C LYS A 213 0.44 6.60 -22.78
N LYS A 214 -0.70 7.30 -22.75
CA LYS A 214 -1.23 7.95 -21.56
C LYS A 214 -2.70 7.63 -21.34
N GLU A 215 -3.08 7.54 -20.07
CA GLU A 215 -4.47 7.57 -19.62
C GLU A 215 -4.60 8.70 -18.60
N GLY A 216 -5.34 9.76 -18.95
CA GLY A 216 -5.27 11.03 -18.23
C GLY A 216 -3.81 11.53 -18.13
N PRO A 217 -3.31 11.88 -16.93
CA PRO A 217 -1.93 12.32 -16.74
C PRO A 217 -0.90 11.18 -16.66
N PHE A 218 -1.32 9.91 -16.57
CA PHE A 218 -0.44 8.78 -16.27
C PHE A 218 0.14 8.13 -17.52
N LEU A 219 1.44 7.80 -17.52
CA LEU A 219 2.06 6.95 -18.54
C LEU A 219 1.74 5.49 -18.26
N ILE A 220 1.00 4.83 -19.17
CA ILE A 220 0.57 3.43 -18.96
C ILE A 220 1.52 2.38 -19.56
N ASN A 221 2.53 2.81 -20.32
CA ASN A 221 3.55 1.94 -20.92
C ASN A 221 4.94 2.17 -20.31
N THR A 222 5.01 1.97 -19.01
CA THR A 222 6.21 2.11 -18.18
C THR A 222 6.42 0.85 -17.35
N PHE A 223 7.63 0.70 -16.82
CA PHE A 223 7.99 -0.36 -15.90
C PHE A 223 7.64 0.05 -14.46
N CYS A 224 7.04 -0.86 -13.68
CA CYS A 224 6.75 -0.67 -12.26
C CYS A 224 7.60 -1.65 -11.43
N GLY A 225 8.60 -1.13 -10.72
CA GLY A 225 9.53 -1.97 -9.97
C GLY A 225 10.86 -1.27 -9.70
N ALA A 226 11.96 -2.01 -9.72
CA ALA A 226 13.31 -1.48 -9.56
C ALA A 226 14.29 -2.15 -10.54
N ILE A 227 15.27 -1.39 -11.01
CA ILE A 227 16.39 -1.92 -11.81
C ILE A 227 17.67 -1.61 -11.05
N ASP A 228 18.48 -2.64 -10.82
CA ASP A 228 19.72 -2.56 -10.04
C ASP A 228 20.96 -2.44 -10.93
N ASP A 229 20.94 -3.11 -12.09
CA ASP A 229 22.10 -3.15 -12.99
C ASP A 229 21.68 -3.39 -14.44
N ILE A 230 22.33 -2.69 -15.38
CA ILE A 230 22.32 -3.00 -16.81
C ILE A 230 23.75 -3.01 -17.32
N ALA A 231 24.21 -4.13 -17.87
CA ALA A 231 25.55 -4.25 -18.45
C ALA A 231 25.50 -4.84 -19.87
N ILE A 232 26.30 -4.30 -20.78
CA ILE A 232 26.38 -4.72 -22.18
C ILE A 232 27.82 -5.13 -22.50
N TYR A 233 28.00 -6.25 -23.19
CA TYR A 233 29.29 -6.82 -23.56
C TYR A 233 29.32 -7.17 -25.05
N ASN A 234 30.46 -6.94 -25.70
CA ASN A 234 30.73 -7.38 -27.08
C ASN A 234 31.20 -8.84 -27.14
N GLU A 235 30.64 -9.71 -26.31
CA GLU A 235 31.03 -11.10 -26.16
C GLU A 235 29.80 -11.99 -26.04
N VAL A 236 29.95 -13.29 -26.35
CA VAL A 236 28.95 -14.32 -26.05
C VAL A 236 29.20 -14.83 -24.64
N ILE A 237 28.33 -14.46 -23.70
CA ILE A 237 28.44 -14.87 -22.29
C ILE A 237 27.17 -15.63 -21.91
N ILE A 238 27.33 -16.90 -21.52
CA ILE A 238 26.22 -17.67 -20.96
C ILE A 238 26.08 -17.28 -19.47
N PRO A 239 24.91 -16.80 -19.03
CA PRO A 239 24.74 -16.36 -17.65
C PRO A 239 24.82 -17.52 -16.65
N ALA A 240 25.36 -17.26 -15.46
CA ALA A 240 25.31 -18.20 -14.35
C ALA A 240 23.90 -18.23 -13.71
N THR A 241 23.65 -19.23 -12.88
CA THR A 241 22.42 -19.30 -12.08
C THR A 241 22.32 -18.09 -11.15
N PHE A 242 21.15 -17.47 -11.09
CA PHE A 242 20.86 -16.35 -10.20
C PHE A 242 19.84 -16.78 -9.13
N THR A 243 20.17 -16.56 -7.86
CA THR A 243 19.26 -16.86 -6.76
C THR A 243 18.32 -15.68 -6.52
N THR A 244 17.03 -15.88 -6.76
CA THR A 244 16.03 -14.83 -6.58
C THR A 244 15.82 -14.49 -5.10
N GLN A 245 15.65 -13.21 -4.79
CA GLN A 245 15.40 -12.70 -3.45
C GLN A 245 14.18 -11.78 -3.47
N VAL A 246 13.43 -11.72 -2.37
CA VAL A 246 12.30 -10.79 -2.24
C VAL A 246 12.82 -9.35 -2.34
N ALA A 247 12.16 -8.53 -3.14
CA ALA A 247 12.48 -7.11 -3.27
C ALA A 247 11.55 -6.28 -2.37
N ASN A 248 12.12 -5.24 -1.76
CA ASN A 248 11.36 -4.23 -1.02
C ASN A 248 11.14 -3.02 -1.93
N PHE A 249 9.89 -2.63 -2.17
CA PHE A 249 9.51 -1.55 -3.09
C PHE A 249 9.06 -0.26 -2.39
N ASN A 250 9.18 -0.21 -1.06
CA ASN A 250 8.68 0.89 -0.26
C ASN A 250 9.41 2.18 -0.61
N TYR A 251 8.64 3.22 -0.93
CA TYR A 251 9.22 4.53 -1.19
C TYR A 251 9.86 5.10 0.08
N PRO A 252 11.06 5.72 -0.03
CA PRO A 252 11.67 6.42 1.09
C PRO A 252 10.84 7.64 1.49
N VAL A 253 10.82 7.96 2.79
CA VAL A 253 10.00 9.06 3.36
C VAL A 253 10.39 10.40 2.75
N GLU A 254 11.67 10.57 2.39
CA GLU A 254 12.25 11.74 1.73
C GLU A 254 11.62 12.05 0.37
N ARG A 255 10.97 11.08 -0.28
CA ARG A 255 10.20 11.33 -1.51
C ARG A 255 9.02 12.29 -1.27
N TYR A 256 8.54 12.37 -0.03
CA TYR A 256 7.32 13.09 0.35
C TYR A 256 7.55 14.21 1.38
N THR A 257 8.80 14.58 1.69
CA THR A 257 9.10 15.58 2.76
C THR A 257 8.43 16.94 2.54
N ASP A 258 8.21 17.35 1.29
CA ASP A 258 7.55 18.62 0.98
C ASP A 258 6.00 18.50 0.90
N ASN A 259 5.46 17.28 1.00
CA ASN A 259 4.03 17.02 0.93
C ASN A 259 3.39 17.12 2.33
N ILE A 260 2.98 18.33 2.70
CA ILE A 260 2.29 18.62 3.97
C ILE A 260 0.95 17.89 4.17
N TRP A 261 0.41 17.26 3.11
CA TRP A 261 -0.83 16.49 3.15
C TRP A 261 -0.61 15.02 3.50
N ARG A 262 0.63 14.51 3.43
CA ARG A 262 0.94 13.09 3.65
C ARG A 262 0.72 12.73 5.13
N PRO A 263 -0.25 11.86 5.44
CA PRO A 263 -0.42 11.32 6.80
C PRO A 263 0.85 10.57 7.23
N GLN A 264 1.14 10.56 8.53
CA GLN A 264 2.34 9.95 9.11
C GLN A 264 2.01 8.73 9.97
N PHE A 265 0.80 8.63 10.52
CA PHE A 265 0.38 7.55 11.40
C PHE A 265 -0.93 6.87 10.99
N HIS A 266 -1.69 7.45 10.06
CA HIS A 266 -2.80 6.73 9.42
C HIS A 266 -2.26 5.67 8.46
N GLY A 267 -2.93 4.51 8.43
CA GLY A 267 -2.57 3.45 7.50
C GLY A 267 -2.70 3.90 6.05
N MET A 268 -1.69 3.61 5.25
CA MET A 268 -1.70 3.73 3.78
C MET A 268 -0.42 3.12 3.19
N PRO A 269 -0.42 2.70 1.91
CA PRO A 269 0.82 2.26 1.24
C PRO A 269 1.85 3.40 1.19
N SER A 270 3.11 3.05 0.96
CA SER A 270 4.21 4.02 0.80
C SER A 270 3.94 4.99 -0.36
N GLY A 271 3.23 4.55 -1.41
CA GLY A 271 2.75 5.39 -2.50
C GLY A 271 1.63 4.73 -3.32
N SER A 272 1.29 5.35 -4.46
CA SER A 272 0.30 4.86 -5.43
C SER A 272 -1.14 4.80 -4.89
N TRP A 273 -1.95 3.82 -5.30
CA TRP A 273 -3.38 3.77 -4.98
C TRP A 273 -3.70 2.75 -3.90
N THR A 274 -4.54 3.12 -2.93
CA THR A 274 -5.24 2.19 -2.02
C THR A 274 -6.75 2.43 -2.09
N ASN A 275 -7.56 1.39 -1.97
CA ASN A 275 -9.01 1.53 -1.75
C ASN A 275 -9.50 0.72 -0.54
N GLU A 276 -10.66 0.05 -0.64
CA GLU A 276 -11.33 -0.62 0.47
C GLU A 276 -10.47 -1.75 1.08
N SER A 277 -10.55 -1.87 2.41
CA SER A 277 -9.94 -2.96 3.19
C SER A 277 -11.02 -3.86 3.77
N HIS A 278 -10.86 -5.18 3.64
CA HIS A 278 -11.61 -6.20 4.40
C HIS A 278 -10.67 -7.26 5.01
N GLY A 279 -9.37 -6.98 5.03
CA GLY A 279 -8.33 -7.90 5.50
C GLY A 279 -7.68 -7.48 6.80
N LEU A 280 -8.37 -6.80 7.73
CA LEU A 280 -7.80 -6.55 9.05
C LEU A 280 -7.80 -7.86 9.86
N ILE A 281 -6.62 -8.34 10.23
CA ILE A 281 -6.42 -9.53 11.06
C ILE A 281 -5.21 -9.35 11.97
N TYR A 282 -5.22 -9.95 13.16
CA TYR A 282 -4.05 -10.04 14.03
C TYR A 282 -3.46 -11.44 13.91
N SER A 283 -2.22 -11.55 13.43
CA SER A 283 -1.49 -12.82 13.26
C SER A 283 0.01 -12.59 13.46
N GLY A 284 0.72 -13.59 13.98
CA GLY A 284 2.19 -13.52 14.12
C GLY A 284 2.70 -12.34 14.93
N GLY A 285 1.90 -11.80 15.86
CA GLY A 285 2.26 -10.65 16.69
C GLY A 285 2.07 -9.28 16.02
N LYS A 286 1.43 -9.21 14.85
CA LYS A 286 1.17 -7.98 14.11
C LYS A 286 -0.29 -7.90 13.68
N TYR A 287 -0.78 -6.68 13.51
CA TYR A 287 -1.97 -6.39 12.73
C TYR A 287 -1.57 -6.34 11.25
N HIS A 288 -2.33 -7.01 10.41
CA HIS A 288 -2.21 -6.99 8.95
C HIS A 288 -3.46 -6.36 8.38
N VAL A 289 -3.32 -5.46 7.40
CA VAL A 289 -4.43 -4.90 6.64
C VAL A 289 -4.15 -5.17 5.16
N PHE A 290 -5.05 -5.93 4.55
CA PHE A 290 -5.07 -6.15 3.11
C PHE A 290 -6.15 -5.29 2.43
N PHE A 291 -5.83 -4.83 1.23
CA PHE A 291 -6.63 -3.83 0.52
C PHE A 291 -6.39 -3.88 -0.98
N GLN A 292 -7.30 -3.35 -1.80
CA GLN A 292 -6.98 -3.28 -3.22
C GLN A 292 -5.97 -2.16 -3.52
N LYS A 293 -4.98 -2.50 -4.33
CA LYS A 293 -3.84 -1.67 -4.69
C LYS A 293 -3.71 -1.59 -6.21
N ASN A 294 -3.34 -0.42 -6.72
CA ASN A 294 -2.68 -0.31 -8.01
C ASN A 294 -1.28 0.28 -7.80
N ALA A 295 -0.24 -0.52 -8.08
CA ALA A 295 1.14 -0.07 -7.91
C ALA A 295 1.64 0.77 -9.09
N ASN A 296 1.01 0.66 -10.28
CA ASN A 296 1.34 1.42 -11.49
C ASN A 296 0.86 2.88 -11.42
N GLY A 297 0.59 3.42 -10.23
CA GLY A 297 0.26 4.81 -10.00
C GLY A 297 -1.02 5.02 -9.20
N PRO A 298 -1.30 6.28 -8.81
CA PRO A 298 -2.41 6.62 -7.92
C PRO A 298 -3.73 6.79 -8.69
N TYR A 299 -4.16 5.72 -9.36
CA TYR A 299 -5.45 5.63 -10.05
C TYR A 299 -6.01 4.19 -9.99
N MET A 300 -7.34 4.09 -10.05
CA MET A 300 -8.04 2.81 -10.01
C MET A 300 -7.93 2.09 -11.37
N SER A 301 -7.06 1.09 -11.46
CA SER A 301 -7.03 0.17 -12.59
C SER A 301 -6.37 -1.15 -12.19
N ARG A 302 -6.76 -2.24 -12.85
CA ARG A 302 -6.23 -3.60 -12.72
C ARG A 302 -5.67 -3.96 -11.34
N LEU A 303 -6.58 -4.13 -10.40
CA LEU A 303 -6.31 -4.14 -8.98
C LEU A 303 -5.58 -5.41 -8.51
N HIS A 304 -4.69 -5.23 -7.54
CA HIS A 304 -3.98 -6.24 -6.75
C HIS A 304 -4.47 -6.18 -5.30
N TRP A 305 -4.03 -7.12 -4.46
CA TRP A 305 -4.14 -6.98 -3.00
C TRP A 305 -2.83 -6.48 -2.41
N GLY A 306 -2.79 -5.19 -2.05
CA GLY A 306 -1.73 -4.62 -1.23
C GLY A 306 -1.83 -5.09 0.22
N HIS A 307 -0.76 -4.86 0.97
CA HIS A 307 -0.61 -5.32 2.34
C HIS A 307 0.20 -4.32 3.15
N ILE A 308 -0.35 -3.84 4.26
CA ILE A 308 0.40 -3.12 5.30
C ILE A 308 0.31 -3.90 6.61
N SER A 309 1.38 -3.89 7.40
CA SER A 309 1.40 -4.48 8.74
C SER A 309 1.84 -3.47 9.80
N SER A 310 1.41 -3.68 11.04
CA SER A 310 1.77 -2.85 12.17
C SER A 310 1.71 -3.64 13.47
N LYS A 311 2.62 -3.37 14.41
CA LYS A 311 2.52 -3.91 15.78
C LYS A 311 1.53 -3.15 16.65
N ASN A 312 1.20 -1.92 16.28
CA ASN A 312 0.54 -0.96 17.15
C ASN A 312 -0.58 -0.15 16.47
N LEU A 313 -0.89 -0.42 15.19
CA LEU A 313 -1.92 0.23 14.36
C LEU A 313 -1.67 1.70 14.00
N TYR A 314 -0.45 2.20 14.19
CA TYR A 314 -0.07 3.56 13.80
C TYR A 314 1.36 3.69 13.27
N ASP A 315 2.21 2.68 13.48
CA ASP A 315 3.50 2.50 12.80
C ASP A 315 3.35 1.41 11.73
N TRP A 316 3.19 1.83 10.48
CA TRP A 316 2.83 0.95 9.37
C TRP A 316 4.01 0.66 8.47
N THR A 317 4.22 -0.61 8.16
CA THR A 317 5.15 -1.09 7.13
C THR A 317 4.33 -1.61 5.96
N GLU A 318 4.62 -1.15 4.75
CA GLU A 318 4.10 -1.81 3.55
C GLU A 318 4.89 -3.10 3.30
N GLU A 319 4.15 -4.19 3.16
CA GLU A 319 4.63 -5.53 2.91
C GLU A 319 4.44 -5.85 1.41
N PRO A 320 5.05 -6.93 0.89
CA PRO A 320 4.84 -7.33 -0.51
C PRO A 320 3.35 -7.49 -0.86
N ILE A 321 3.01 -7.20 -2.13
CA ILE A 321 1.67 -7.46 -2.67
C ILE A 321 1.31 -8.93 -2.45
N ALA A 322 0.19 -9.18 -1.76
CA ALA A 322 -0.24 -10.50 -1.34
C ALA A 322 -0.65 -11.37 -2.54
N ILE A 323 -1.51 -10.84 -3.41
CA ILE A 323 -1.94 -11.47 -4.66
C ILE A 323 -2.13 -10.43 -5.77
N GLY A 324 -1.91 -10.84 -7.01
CA GLY A 324 -2.15 -10.00 -8.18
C GLY A 324 -2.69 -10.78 -9.37
N PRO A 325 -3.25 -10.12 -10.39
CA PRO A 325 -3.77 -10.77 -11.61
C PRO A 325 -2.71 -11.63 -12.30
N ASP A 326 -2.93 -12.93 -12.37
CA ASP A 326 -2.04 -13.88 -13.06
C ASP A 326 -2.75 -15.16 -13.55
N GLN A 327 -4.05 -15.29 -13.27
CA GLN A 327 -4.90 -16.36 -13.76
C GLN A 327 -5.92 -15.82 -14.78
N SER A 328 -6.44 -16.69 -15.63
CA SER A 328 -7.44 -16.29 -16.63
C SER A 328 -8.71 -15.70 -16.01
N TYR A 329 -9.09 -16.18 -14.83
CA TYR A 329 -10.30 -15.77 -14.12
C TYR A 329 -10.16 -14.45 -13.35
N ASP A 330 -8.93 -13.94 -13.16
CA ASP A 330 -8.67 -12.68 -12.44
C ASP A 330 -7.85 -11.67 -13.25
N ILE A 331 -7.73 -11.88 -14.56
CA ILE A 331 -6.85 -11.12 -15.45
C ILE A 331 -7.15 -9.60 -15.46
N LYS A 332 -8.42 -9.22 -15.24
CA LYS A 332 -8.86 -7.83 -15.16
C LYS A 332 -8.64 -7.22 -13.78
N GLY A 333 -8.55 -8.05 -12.73
CA GLY A 333 -8.28 -7.58 -11.37
C GLY A 333 -8.59 -8.62 -10.30
N CYS A 334 -7.84 -8.55 -9.20
CA CYS A 334 -8.16 -9.17 -7.92
C CYS A 334 -8.86 -8.11 -7.05
N TRP A 335 -10.19 -8.07 -7.08
CA TRP A 335 -10.99 -7.09 -6.34
C TRP A 335 -11.22 -7.53 -4.89
N SER A 336 -11.91 -6.70 -4.12
CA SER A 336 -12.13 -6.88 -2.68
C SER A 336 -12.74 -8.23 -2.29
N GLY A 337 -12.57 -8.54 -1.01
CA GLY A 337 -13.02 -9.72 -0.26
C GLY A 337 -12.36 -9.70 1.12
N CYS A 338 -12.28 -10.80 1.87
CA CYS A 338 -11.76 -10.80 3.24
C CYS A 338 -10.57 -11.75 3.49
N VAL A 339 -9.88 -11.55 4.60
CA VAL A 339 -8.95 -12.53 5.18
C VAL A 339 -9.59 -13.16 6.41
N TYR A 340 -9.48 -14.48 6.55
CA TYR A 340 -10.10 -15.20 7.66
C TYR A 340 -9.27 -16.44 8.06
N GLU A 341 -9.46 -16.88 9.30
CA GLU A 341 -8.86 -18.11 9.83
C GLU A 341 -9.89 -19.24 9.86
N ASP A 342 -9.44 -20.46 9.55
CA ASP A 342 -10.22 -21.68 9.66
C ASP A 342 -9.33 -22.84 10.08
N GLY A 343 -9.37 -23.16 11.38
CA GLY A 343 -8.39 -24.06 12.00
C GLY A 343 -7.03 -23.37 12.13
N ASP A 344 -5.96 -24.06 11.76
CA ASP A 344 -4.59 -23.53 11.80
C ASP A 344 -4.21 -22.76 10.51
N ASP A 345 -5.12 -22.71 9.54
CA ASP A 345 -4.89 -22.10 8.23
C ASP A 345 -5.52 -20.71 8.13
N THR A 346 -4.82 -19.79 7.47
CA THR A 346 -5.33 -18.47 7.09
C THR A 346 -5.60 -18.41 5.60
N TYR A 347 -6.76 -17.89 5.23
CA TYR A 347 -7.24 -17.80 3.85
C TYR A 347 -7.60 -16.37 3.47
N LEU A 348 -7.53 -16.09 2.18
CA LEU A 348 -7.93 -14.85 1.55
C LEU A 348 -9.02 -15.17 0.51
N LEU A 349 -10.20 -14.58 0.67
CA LEU A 349 -11.25 -14.57 -0.34
C LEU A 349 -11.20 -13.28 -1.12
N TYR A 350 -11.36 -13.37 -2.43
CA TYR A 350 -11.39 -12.19 -3.29
C TYR A 350 -12.35 -12.37 -4.45
N THR A 351 -12.81 -11.24 -4.97
CA THR A 351 -13.57 -11.22 -6.21
C THR A 351 -12.59 -11.24 -7.37
N ALA A 352 -12.55 -12.37 -8.07
CA ALA A 352 -11.78 -12.57 -9.28
C ALA A 352 -12.58 -12.08 -10.49
N VAL A 353 -12.03 -11.10 -11.22
CA VAL A 353 -12.71 -10.48 -12.37
C VAL A 353 -11.94 -10.75 -13.65
N ASP A 354 -12.66 -11.25 -14.64
CA ASP A 354 -12.20 -11.37 -16.02
C ASP A 354 -12.95 -10.38 -16.94
N ASN A 355 -12.84 -10.57 -18.25
CA ASN A 355 -13.51 -9.72 -19.24
C ASN A 355 -15.00 -10.04 -19.44
N ALA A 356 -15.56 -10.98 -18.69
CA ALA A 356 -16.93 -11.48 -18.85
C ALA A 356 -17.76 -11.45 -17.54
N LYS A 357 -17.18 -11.79 -16.39
CA LYS A 357 -17.89 -11.94 -15.12
C LYS A 357 -16.99 -11.76 -13.90
N ALA A 358 -17.65 -11.59 -12.75
CA ALA A 358 -17.05 -11.71 -11.43
C ALA A 358 -17.28 -13.12 -10.87
N THR A 359 -16.26 -13.69 -10.23
CA THR A 359 -16.29 -14.97 -9.51
C THR A 359 -15.62 -14.83 -8.15
N ILE A 360 -15.86 -15.77 -7.22
CA ILE A 360 -15.18 -15.77 -5.92
C ILE A 360 -14.06 -16.80 -5.93
N ALA A 361 -12.85 -16.34 -5.68
CA ALA A 361 -11.65 -17.15 -5.61
C ALA A 361 -11.05 -17.11 -4.21
N GLN A 362 -10.20 -18.10 -3.92
CA GLN A 362 -9.54 -18.27 -2.64
C GLN A 362 -8.04 -18.40 -2.82
N ALA A 363 -7.28 -17.85 -1.87
CA ALA A 363 -5.87 -18.14 -1.66
C ALA A 363 -5.62 -18.58 -0.21
N LYS A 364 -4.54 -19.32 0.01
CA LYS A 364 -4.10 -19.79 1.33
C LYS A 364 -2.73 -19.16 1.65
N ALA A 365 -2.58 -18.64 2.85
CA ALA A 365 -1.28 -18.16 3.33
C ALA A 365 -0.32 -19.34 3.51
N LYS A 366 0.95 -19.15 3.17
CA LYS A 366 1.97 -20.20 3.38
C LYS A 366 2.37 -20.35 4.86
N ASP A 367 2.27 -19.27 5.62
CA ASP A 367 2.62 -19.21 7.04
C ASP A 367 1.88 -18.06 7.75
N SER A 368 2.05 -17.97 9.07
CA SER A 368 1.44 -16.93 9.93
C SER A 368 2.02 -15.53 9.72
N GLY A 369 3.11 -15.39 8.96
CA GLY A 369 3.66 -14.09 8.56
C GLY A 369 2.82 -13.42 7.46
N LEU A 370 1.97 -14.19 6.77
CA LEU A 370 1.01 -13.71 5.77
C LEU A 370 1.66 -12.94 4.60
N ILE A 371 2.92 -13.24 4.30
CA ILE A 371 3.69 -12.59 3.23
C ILE A 371 3.48 -13.28 1.89
N GLU A 372 3.49 -14.62 1.87
CA GLU A 372 3.31 -15.40 0.65
C GLU A 372 1.99 -16.16 0.65
N TRP A 373 1.37 -16.21 -0.53
CA TRP A 373 0.04 -16.79 -0.73
C TRP A 373 0.04 -17.76 -1.92
N GLU A 374 -0.72 -18.85 -1.79
CA GLU A 374 -1.01 -19.80 -2.86
C GLU A 374 -2.47 -19.67 -3.30
N LYS A 375 -2.71 -19.35 -4.58
CA LYS A 375 -4.07 -19.32 -5.12
C LYS A 375 -4.62 -20.74 -5.27
N LEU A 376 -5.78 -21.00 -4.67
CA LEU A 376 -6.48 -22.29 -4.72
C LEU A 376 -7.52 -22.36 -5.85
N GLY A 377 -7.88 -21.21 -6.44
CA GLY A 377 -8.81 -21.13 -7.58
C GLY A 377 -10.20 -20.62 -7.21
N VAL A 378 -11.12 -20.73 -8.17
CA VAL A 378 -12.51 -20.28 -8.05
C VAL A 378 -13.32 -21.28 -7.21
N ILE A 379 -13.96 -20.79 -6.15
CA ILE A 379 -14.81 -21.58 -5.24
C ILE A 379 -16.31 -21.29 -5.41
N ILE A 380 -16.68 -20.11 -5.94
CA ILE A 380 -18.06 -19.78 -6.35
C ILE A 380 -18.01 -19.18 -7.75
N ASN A 381 -18.55 -19.91 -8.72
CA ASN A 381 -18.41 -19.60 -10.14
C ASN A 381 -19.45 -18.59 -10.65
N GLY A 382 -19.45 -17.41 -10.03
CA GLY A 382 -20.29 -16.28 -10.40
C GLY A 382 -21.70 -16.32 -9.80
N ARG A 383 -22.49 -15.31 -10.16
CA ARG A 383 -23.78 -15.04 -9.54
C ARG A 383 -24.82 -16.16 -9.78
N PRO A 384 -25.67 -16.44 -8.79
CA PRO A 384 -26.93 -17.14 -9.02
C PRO A 384 -27.87 -16.44 -10.01
N SER A 385 -28.80 -17.22 -10.56
CA SER A 385 -29.86 -16.70 -11.44
C SER A 385 -30.80 -15.74 -10.70
N GLY A 386 -31.29 -14.71 -11.39
CA GLY A 386 -32.23 -13.73 -10.84
C GLY A 386 -31.59 -12.58 -10.03
N LEU A 387 -30.27 -12.43 -10.07
CA LEU A 387 -29.49 -11.37 -9.40
C LEU A 387 -28.78 -10.46 -10.43
N SER A 388 -28.28 -9.31 -9.98
CA SER A 388 -27.47 -8.40 -10.83
C SER A 388 -26.10 -9.00 -11.18
N ASP A 389 -25.53 -8.57 -12.32
CA ASP A 389 -24.15 -8.86 -12.72
C ASP A 389 -23.11 -8.33 -11.72
N ASP A 390 -23.47 -7.32 -10.94
CA ASP A 390 -22.71 -6.91 -9.75
C ASP A 390 -22.83 -7.97 -8.65
N PHE A 391 -21.79 -8.80 -8.54
CA PHE A 391 -21.63 -9.89 -7.58
C PHE A 391 -20.18 -9.92 -7.08
N ARG A 392 -19.92 -9.28 -5.94
CA ARG A 392 -18.55 -9.05 -5.43
C ARG A 392 -18.49 -8.89 -3.91
N ASP A 393 -17.26 -8.80 -3.41
CA ASP A 393 -16.88 -8.53 -2.03
C ASP A 393 -17.29 -9.67 -1.08
N PRO A 394 -16.71 -10.87 -1.23
CA PRO A 394 -17.04 -12.02 -0.40
C PRO A 394 -16.56 -11.81 1.04
N TYR A 395 -17.40 -12.23 2.01
CA TYR A 395 -17.05 -12.23 3.42
C TYR A 395 -17.37 -13.56 4.07
N PHE A 396 -16.38 -14.14 4.76
CA PHE A 396 -16.51 -15.39 5.48
C PHE A 396 -16.96 -15.14 6.93
N PHE A 397 -17.84 -15.98 7.44
CA PHE A 397 -18.13 -16.03 8.87
C PHE A 397 -18.61 -17.42 9.30
N THR A 398 -18.59 -17.66 10.61
CA THR A 398 -19.19 -18.84 11.21
C THR A 398 -20.37 -18.45 12.11
N ALA A 399 -21.41 -19.27 12.06
CA ALA A 399 -22.58 -19.13 12.93
C ALA A 399 -23.22 -20.50 13.14
N ASN A 400 -23.69 -20.78 14.37
CA ASN A 400 -24.39 -22.03 14.70
C ASN A 400 -23.62 -23.31 14.29
N GLY A 401 -22.28 -23.28 14.40
CA GLY A 401 -21.40 -24.40 14.03
C GLY A 401 -21.29 -24.65 12.52
N GLN A 402 -21.72 -23.71 11.69
CA GLN A 402 -21.67 -23.79 10.22
C GLN A 402 -20.79 -22.69 9.65
N LYS A 403 -20.25 -22.92 8.46
CA LYS A 403 -19.40 -21.99 7.70
C LYS A 403 -20.20 -21.35 6.57
N TYR A 404 -20.07 -20.04 6.42
CA TYR A 404 -20.80 -19.27 5.44
C TYR A 404 -19.87 -18.28 4.70
N ILE A 405 -20.18 -18.04 3.43
CA ILE A 405 -19.72 -16.89 2.67
C ILE A 405 -20.94 -16.06 2.30
N ILE A 406 -20.85 -14.74 2.44
CA ILE A 406 -21.81 -13.79 1.87
C ILE A 406 -21.14 -12.99 0.76
N VAL A 407 -21.89 -12.65 -0.28
CA VAL A 407 -21.39 -11.84 -1.41
C VAL A 407 -22.40 -10.74 -1.70
N GLY A 408 -21.91 -9.50 -1.82
CA GLY A 408 -22.70 -8.33 -2.16
C GLY A 408 -23.32 -8.43 -3.54
N THR A 409 -24.60 -8.07 -3.65
CA THR A 409 -25.37 -8.12 -4.89
C THR A 409 -26.59 -7.19 -4.86
N SER A 410 -27.42 -7.28 -5.90
CA SER A 410 -28.74 -6.67 -5.98
C SER A 410 -29.80 -7.73 -6.25
N LYS A 411 -30.94 -7.60 -5.55
CA LYS A 411 -32.16 -8.38 -5.82
C LYS A 411 -33.35 -7.44 -5.92
N ASN A 412 -34.08 -7.51 -7.03
CA ASN A 412 -35.22 -6.61 -7.30
C ASN A 412 -34.86 -5.13 -7.15
N ASN A 413 -33.68 -4.73 -7.64
CA ASN A 413 -33.15 -3.36 -7.55
C ASN A 413 -32.94 -2.85 -6.11
N VAL A 414 -32.76 -3.74 -5.14
CA VAL A 414 -32.40 -3.39 -3.76
C VAL A 414 -31.15 -4.16 -3.37
N GLY A 415 -30.24 -3.49 -2.65
CA GLY A 415 -29.02 -4.10 -2.14
C GLY A 415 -29.31 -5.34 -1.29
N ALA A 416 -28.52 -6.39 -1.51
CA ALA A 416 -28.66 -7.67 -0.84
C ALA A 416 -27.31 -8.37 -0.72
N CYS A 417 -27.25 -9.38 0.15
CA CYS A 417 -26.16 -10.34 0.19
C CYS A 417 -26.70 -11.74 -0.08
N THR A 418 -26.02 -12.47 -0.97
CA THR A 418 -26.22 -13.92 -1.11
C THR A 418 -25.67 -14.68 0.10
N LEU A 419 -26.13 -15.90 0.33
CA LEU A 419 -25.63 -16.81 1.36
C LEU A 419 -25.16 -18.10 0.72
N HIS A 420 -23.89 -18.42 0.90
CA HIS A 420 -23.24 -19.64 0.44
C HIS A 420 -22.84 -20.44 1.67
N LYS A 421 -23.38 -21.65 1.82
CA LYS A 421 -23.07 -22.53 2.95
C LYS A 421 -22.07 -23.59 2.51
N TYR A 422 -21.12 -23.92 3.36
CA TYR A 422 -20.23 -25.04 3.07
C TYR A 422 -20.93 -26.37 3.39
N GLU A 423 -21.21 -27.18 2.36
CA GLU A 423 -21.89 -28.48 2.47
C GLU A 423 -21.27 -29.49 1.50
N ASN A 424 -21.08 -30.74 1.95
CA ASN A 424 -20.59 -31.84 1.11
C ASN A 424 -19.27 -31.54 0.36
N GLY A 425 -18.36 -30.76 0.98
CA GLY A 425 -17.06 -30.43 0.42
C GLY A 425 -17.03 -29.21 -0.51
N ALA A 426 -18.14 -28.52 -0.71
CA ALA A 426 -18.23 -27.35 -1.60
C ALA A 426 -19.13 -26.25 -1.02
N TRP A 427 -19.04 -25.05 -1.60
CA TRP A 427 -19.94 -23.93 -1.28
C TRP A 427 -21.23 -24.02 -2.11
N THR A 428 -22.39 -23.91 -1.47
CA THR A 428 -23.66 -23.81 -2.18
C THR A 428 -23.71 -22.52 -3.02
N ASN A 429 -24.42 -22.54 -4.16
CA ASN A 429 -24.60 -21.37 -5.03
C ASN A 429 -26.02 -21.33 -5.63
N ASP A 430 -27.03 -21.43 -4.76
CA ASP A 430 -28.43 -21.69 -5.13
C ASP A 430 -29.32 -20.43 -5.16
N GLY A 431 -28.75 -19.24 -4.90
CA GLY A 431 -29.49 -17.97 -4.85
C GLY A 431 -30.13 -17.66 -3.50
N THR A 432 -29.82 -18.42 -2.44
CA THR A 432 -30.22 -18.08 -1.08
C THR A 432 -29.71 -16.69 -0.69
N ILE A 433 -30.57 -15.90 -0.07
CA ILE A 433 -30.27 -14.55 0.41
C ILE A 433 -30.01 -14.59 1.91
N PHE A 434 -28.87 -14.04 2.31
CA PHE A 434 -28.50 -13.81 3.70
C PHE A 434 -29.37 -12.73 4.32
N PHE A 435 -29.39 -11.57 3.66
CA PHE A 435 -30.16 -10.39 4.04
C PHE A 435 -30.36 -9.48 2.81
N GLN A 436 -31.47 -8.73 2.80
CA GLN A 436 -31.81 -7.78 1.75
C GLN A 436 -32.39 -6.53 2.41
N GLY A 437 -32.02 -5.36 1.87
CA GLY A 437 -32.54 -4.09 2.37
C GLY A 437 -34.04 -3.93 2.14
N GLY A 438 -34.69 -3.09 2.95
CA GLY A 438 -36.11 -2.75 2.77
C GLY A 438 -36.44 -1.93 1.51
N ASN A 439 -35.59 -0.98 1.08
CA ASN A 439 -35.82 -0.16 -0.10
C ASN A 439 -34.53 0.43 -0.69
N ALA A 440 -34.53 0.76 -1.98
CA ALA A 440 -33.37 1.29 -2.69
C ALA A 440 -32.99 2.72 -2.26
N ASN A 441 -33.95 3.56 -1.88
CA ASN A 441 -33.66 4.95 -1.51
C ASN A 441 -32.80 5.04 -0.24
N GLN A 442 -33.06 4.19 0.74
CA GLN A 442 -32.32 4.19 2.01
C GLN A 442 -31.16 3.20 2.02
N HIS A 443 -31.34 2.03 1.39
CA HIS A 443 -30.38 0.93 1.43
C HIS A 443 -29.68 0.67 0.10
N GLY A 444 -29.87 1.51 -0.91
CA GLY A 444 -29.18 1.41 -2.19
C GLY A 444 -29.70 0.30 -3.09
N THR A 445 -29.27 0.35 -4.35
CA THR A 445 -29.63 -0.66 -5.36
C THR A 445 -28.70 -1.86 -5.31
N PHE A 446 -27.53 -1.73 -4.70
CA PHE A 446 -26.47 -2.73 -4.64
C PHE A 446 -25.60 -2.49 -3.39
N TRP A 447 -25.04 -3.56 -2.82
CA TRP A 447 -24.19 -3.51 -1.63
C TRP A 447 -22.77 -3.96 -1.94
N GLU A 448 -21.82 -3.09 -1.63
CA GLU A 448 -20.38 -3.39 -1.56
C GLU A 448 -19.98 -3.73 -0.14
N MET A 449 -18.85 -4.40 -0.02
CA MET A 449 -18.13 -4.59 1.23
C MET A 449 -19.03 -5.01 2.41
N PRO A 450 -19.77 -6.13 2.30
CA PRO A 450 -20.51 -6.66 3.43
C PRO A 450 -19.57 -7.30 4.47
N ASN A 451 -19.80 -7.05 5.75
CA ASN A 451 -19.06 -7.63 6.87
C ASN A 451 -20.03 -8.14 7.95
N VAL A 452 -19.71 -9.27 8.57
CA VAL A 452 -20.44 -9.83 9.72
C VAL A 452 -19.48 -10.10 10.87
N THR A 453 -19.61 -9.34 11.95
CA THR A 453 -18.77 -9.48 13.14
C THR A 453 -19.58 -9.99 14.33
N PRO A 454 -19.20 -11.12 14.98
CA PRO A 454 -19.82 -11.55 16.22
C PRO A 454 -19.43 -10.59 17.36
N MET A 455 -20.41 -9.99 18.03
CA MET A 455 -20.23 -8.98 19.07
C MET A 455 -20.51 -9.51 20.49
N GLY A 456 -20.55 -10.83 20.66
CA GLY A 456 -20.88 -11.51 21.92
C GLY A 456 -22.37 -11.65 22.19
N ASN A 457 -22.75 -12.45 23.20
CA ASN A 457 -24.15 -12.68 23.63
C ASN A 457 -25.12 -13.07 22.50
N GLY A 458 -24.63 -13.77 21.47
CA GLY A 458 -25.43 -14.17 20.31
C GLY A 458 -25.77 -13.03 19.33
N LYS A 459 -25.16 -11.85 19.50
CA LYS A 459 -25.35 -10.69 18.63
C LYS A 459 -24.28 -10.60 17.56
N TYR A 460 -24.69 -10.11 16.40
CA TYR A 460 -23.84 -9.87 15.25
C TYR A 460 -24.02 -8.42 14.78
N LEU A 461 -22.91 -7.76 14.46
CA LEU A 461 -22.87 -6.52 13.72
C LEU A 461 -22.75 -6.86 12.23
N PHE A 462 -23.76 -6.49 11.45
CA PHE A 462 -23.71 -6.57 9.99
C PHE A 462 -23.51 -5.17 9.42
N THR A 463 -22.48 -4.98 8.57
CA THR A 463 -22.26 -3.72 7.86
C THR A 463 -22.19 -3.93 6.36
N CYS A 464 -22.56 -2.92 5.58
CA CYS A 464 -22.32 -2.88 4.14
C CYS A 464 -22.22 -1.44 3.63
N THR A 465 -21.64 -1.26 2.45
CA THR A 465 -21.53 0.03 1.76
C THR A 465 -22.46 0.04 0.54
N PRO A 466 -23.68 0.60 0.64
CA PRO A 466 -24.59 0.72 -0.49
C PRO A 466 -24.18 1.73 -1.56
N LEU A 467 -24.53 1.42 -2.81
CA LEU A 467 -24.54 2.35 -3.93
C LEU A 467 -25.95 2.84 -4.26
N ASN A 468 -26.03 4.04 -4.86
CA ASN A 468 -27.26 4.66 -5.35
C ASN A 468 -28.37 4.84 -4.29
N THR A 469 -28.00 5.25 -3.07
CA THR A 469 -28.99 5.72 -2.09
C THR A 469 -29.40 7.18 -2.39
N GLY A 470 -30.47 7.66 -1.77
CA GLY A 470 -30.93 9.05 -1.86
C GLY A 470 -29.96 10.09 -1.25
N VAL A 471 -28.88 9.64 -0.60
CA VAL A 471 -27.81 10.50 -0.05
C VAL A 471 -26.41 10.04 -0.49
N GLY A 472 -26.32 9.25 -1.56
CA GLY A 472 -25.08 8.70 -2.08
C GLY A 472 -24.52 7.53 -1.29
N VAL A 473 -23.19 7.46 -1.18
CA VAL A 473 -22.48 6.31 -0.59
C VAL A 473 -22.16 6.57 0.89
N ARG A 474 -22.45 5.61 1.77
CA ARG A 474 -22.12 5.63 3.21
C ARG A 474 -22.25 4.23 3.79
N THR A 475 -21.48 3.90 4.84
CA THR A 475 -21.59 2.59 5.48
C THR A 475 -22.84 2.50 6.37
N LEU A 476 -23.65 1.47 6.14
CA LEU A 476 -24.81 1.11 6.95
C LEU A 476 -24.44 0.02 7.94
N CYS A 477 -25.09 -0.02 9.09
CA CYS A 477 -24.93 -1.08 10.07
C CYS A 477 -26.26 -1.51 10.70
N TRP A 478 -26.33 -2.80 11.06
CA TRP A 478 -27.42 -3.41 11.81
C TRP A 478 -26.84 -4.28 12.92
N LEU A 479 -27.50 -4.25 14.07
CA LEU A 479 -27.35 -5.30 15.08
C LEU A 479 -28.46 -6.33 14.89
N GLY A 480 -28.14 -7.59 15.12
CA GLY A 480 -29.10 -8.67 14.96
C GLY A 480 -28.57 -10.03 15.37
N THR A 481 -29.29 -11.05 14.91
CA THR A 481 -29.00 -12.46 15.19
C THR A 481 -28.95 -13.26 13.89
N ILE A 482 -28.23 -14.39 13.91
CA ILE A 482 -28.15 -15.31 12.78
C ILE A 482 -28.90 -16.60 13.12
N GLY A 483 -29.94 -16.90 12.36
CA GLY A 483 -30.75 -18.10 12.55
C GLY A 483 -30.02 -19.39 12.15
N ALA A 484 -30.60 -20.55 12.50
CA ALA A 484 -30.05 -21.86 12.13
C ALA A 484 -29.95 -22.09 10.60
N ASN A 485 -30.69 -21.31 9.81
CA ASN A 485 -30.62 -21.28 8.35
C ASN A 485 -29.51 -20.34 7.80
N GLY A 486 -28.71 -19.73 8.67
CA GLY A 486 -27.63 -18.80 8.33
C GLY A 486 -28.09 -17.38 7.97
N LYS A 487 -29.39 -17.07 8.01
CA LYS A 487 -29.92 -15.74 7.64
C LYS A 487 -29.87 -14.76 8.81
N PHE A 488 -29.62 -13.49 8.50
CA PHE A 488 -29.58 -12.40 9.47
C PHE A 488 -30.97 -11.81 9.72
N THR A 489 -31.28 -11.58 10.99
CA THR A 489 -32.49 -10.90 11.44
C THR A 489 -32.08 -9.68 12.28
N PRO A 490 -32.37 -8.46 11.83
CA PRO A 490 -32.03 -7.26 12.60
C PRO A 490 -32.88 -7.16 13.86
N ASP A 491 -32.28 -6.68 14.95
CA ASP A 491 -32.97 -6.40 16.22
C ASP A 491 -33.81 -5.12 16.17
N GLY A 492 -33.48 -4.21 15.26
CA GLY A 492 -34.11 -2.91 15.13
C GLY A 492 -33.76 -2.23 13.81
N GLU A 493 -33.92 -0.91 13.80
CA GLU A 493 -33.69 -0.09 12.62
C GLU A 493 -32.19 -0.01 12.24
N MET A 494 -31.95 0.31 10.98
CA MET A 494 -30.62 0.58 10.45
C MET A 494 -29.96 1.75 11.19
N GLN A 495 -28.68 1.59 11.50
CA GLN A 495 -27.80 2.63 12.05
C GLN A 495 -26.74 3.02 11.01
N TYR A 496 -26.13 4.19 11.17
CA TYR A 496 -24.99 4.60 10.38
C TYR A 496 -23.71 4.34 11.16
N LEU A 497 -22.68 3.84 10.46
CA LEU A 497 -21.38 3.64 11.10
C LEU A 497 -20.78 4.97 11.56
N GLU A 498 -20.84 6.00 10.73
CA GLU A 498 -20.46 7.37 11.10
C GLU A 498 -21.69 8.26 11.21
N MET A 499 -21.53 9.43 11.82
CA MET A 499 -22.65 10.35 12.01
C MET A 499 -23.27 10.81 10.67
N ALA A 500 -24.58 10.60 10.52
CA ALA A 500 -25.33 10.73 9.26
C ALA A 500 -25.22 12.08 8.52
N GLY A 501 -24.88 13.16 9.23
CA GLY A 501 -24.72 14.51 8.65
C GLY A 501 -23.34 14.77 8.04
N ILE A 502 -22.37 13.89 8.26
CA ILE A 502 -20.96 14.10 7.92
C ILE A 502 -20.46 13.06 6.90
N SER A 503 -21.04 11.86 6.88
CA SER A 503 -20.69 10.79 5.96
C SER A 503 -21.80 10.51 4.92
N ARG A 504 -21.80 11.25 3.81
CA ARG A 504 -22.67 11.02 2.64
C ARG A 504 -21.84 11.10 1.36
N ASP A 505 -22.34 10.66 0.21
CA ASP A 505 -21.63 10.75 -1.09
C ASP A 505 -20.17 10.19 -1.09
N GLY A 506 -19.89 9.26 -0.18
CA GLY A 506 -18.59 8.62 0.02
C GLY A 506 -17.55 9.49 0.71
N TYR A 507 -17.97 10.52 1.45
CA TYR A 507 -17.13 11.23 2.42
C TYR A 507 -17.16 10.49 3.77
N GLY A 508 -16.04 10.50 4.48
CA GLY A 508 -15.87 9.76 5.73
C GLY A 508 -15.40 8.32 5.53
N LEU A 509 -15.50 7.53 6.59
CA LEU A 509 -15.06 6.14 6.64
C LEU A 509 -16.04 5.22 5.89
N LEU A 510 -15.54 4.53 4.87
CA LEU A 510 -16.25 3.50 4.13
C LEU A 510 -15.63 2.12 4.34
N SER A 511 -16.43 1.07 4.13
CA SER A 511 -15.97 -0.31 4.01
C SER A 511 -15.07 -0.76 5.19
N PRO A 512 -15.62 -0.79 6.41
CA PRO A 512 -14.84 -1.11 7.60
C PRO A 512 -14.33 -2.55 7.56
N SER A 513 -13.07 -2.74 7.93
CA SER A 513 -12.56 -4.01 8.43
C SER A 513 -12.65 -4.02 9.95
N ILE A 514 -13.02 -5.18 10.52
CA ILE A 514 -13.12 -5.37 11.96
C ILE A 514 -12.36 -6.64 12.33
N CYS A 515 -11.46 -6.53 13.31
CA CYS A 515 -10.85 -7.69 13.96
C CYS A 515 -11.10 -7.66 15.46
N GLN A 516 -10.95 -8.80 16.11
CA GLN A 516 -10.97 -8.91 17.56
C GLN A 516 -9.57 -9.26 18.06
N GLU A 517 -9.03 -8.48 18.97
CA GLU A 517 -7.73 -8.74 19.59
C GLU A 517 -7.71 -8.25 21.04
N ASN A 518 -7.15 -9.03 21.96
CA ASN A 518 -7.10 -8.74 23.40
C ASN A 518 -8.46 -8.30 24.01
N GLY A 519 -9.55 -8.95 23.57
CA GLY A 519 -10.91 -8.65 24.04
C GLY A 519 -11.52 -7.34 23.50
N LYS A 520 -10.87 -6.69 22.53
CA LYS A 520 -11.35 -5.47 21.88
C LYS A 520 -11.75 -5.75 20.45
N PHE A 521 -12.82 -5.11 19.99
CA PHE A 521 -13.14 -5.03 18.57
C PHE A 521 -12.49 -3.78 17.99
N LEU A 522 -11.61 -3.97 17.01
CA LEU A 522 -10.84 -2.92 16.38
C LEU A 522 -11.32 -2.72 14.96
N LEU A 523 -11.67 -1.48 14.61
CA LEU A 523 -12.23 -1.09 13.33
C LEU A 523 -11.36 -0.03 12.65
N LEU A 524 -11.15 -0.19 11.35
CA LEU A 524 -10.66 0.86 10.45
C LEU A 524 -11.28 0.69 9.07
N GLY A 525 -11.34 1.76 8.29
CA GLY A 525 -11.85 1.70 6.92
C GLY A 525 -11.27 2.82 6.07
N ILE A 526 -11.47 2.74 4.76
CA ILE A 526 -10.94 3.75 3.84
C ILE A 526 -11.63 5.09 4.07
N VAL A 527 -10.86 6.17 3.98
CA VAL A 527 -11.35 7.55 3.90
C VAL A 527 -10.90 8.15 2.56
N PRO A 528 -11.75 8.11 1.51
CA PRO A 528 -11.37 8.54 0.17
C PRO A 528 -10.99 10.03 0.12
N ASP A 529 -9.96 10.38 -0.66
CA ASP A 529 -9.52 11.77 -0.78
C ASP A 529 -10.53 12.67 -1.51
N LYS A 530 -11.23 12.12 -2.51
CA LYS A 530 -12.12 12.83 -3.44
C LYS A 530 -11.42 13.98 -4.18
N LEU A 531 -10.12 13.84 -4.41
CA LEU A 531 -9.35 14.82 -5.17
C LEU A 531 -9.44 14.56 -6.69
N PRO A 532 -9.26 15.60 -7.52
CA PRO A 532 -9.04 15.42 -8.94
C PRO A 532 -7.80 14.55 -9.22
N THR A 533 -7.88 13.73 -10.26
CA THR A 533 -6.80 12.83 -10.69
C THR A 533 -5.44 13.52 -10.87
N GLN A 534 -5.42 14.78 -11.32
CA GLN A 534 -4.20 15.56 -11.48
C GLN A 534 -3.46 15.77 -10.14
N ASN A 535 -4.21 15.98 -9.05
CA ASN A 535 -3.60 16.10 -7.72
C ASN A 535 -3.00 14.77 -7.28
N ASN A 536 -3.70 13.65 -7.51
CA ASN A 536 -3.14 12.33 -7.19
C ASN A 536 -1.85 12.07 -7.98
N TYR A 537 -1.80 12.41 -9.27
CA TYR A 537 -0.59 12.34 -10.10
C TYR A 537 0.58 13.13 -9.50
N GLU A 538 0.33 14.38 -9.07
CA GLU A 538 1.35 15.25 -8.47
C GLU A 538 1.84 14.78 -7.11
N MET A 539 0.94 14.24 -6.28
CA MET A 539 1.26 13.72 -4.95
C MET A 539 1.89 12.32 -4.98
N GLY A 540 1.61 11.54 -6.03
CA GLY A 540 2.01 10.14 -6.18
C GLY A 540 1.35 9.17 -5.21
N TRP A 541 0.23 9.55 -4.59
CA TRP A 541 -0.58 8.67 -3.77
C TRP A 541 -2.06 9.09 -3.78
N ALA A 542 -2.94 8.16 -3.44
CA ALA A 542 -4.38 8.38 -3.31
C ALA A 542 -4.93 7.62 -2.10
N HIS A 543 -5.86 8.27 -1.40
CA HIS A 543 -6.62 7.72 -0.27
C HIS A 543 -5.76 7.33 0.96
N ASN A 544 -6.42 7.00 2.07
CA ASN A 544 -5.81 6.47 3.29
C ASN A 544 -6.89 5.77 4.14
N TYR A 545 -6.49 5.14 5.24
CA TYR A 545 -7.41 4.60 6.24
C TYR A 545 -7.71 5.62 7.34
N SER A 546 -8.86 5.45 7.99
CA SER A 546 -9.20 6.11 9.24
C SER A 546 -8.22 5.72 10.35
N LEU A 547 -8.21 6.50 11.42
CA LEU A 547 -7.62 6.07 12.69
C LEU A 547 -8.26 4.74 13.16
N PRO A 548 -7.50 3.82 13.78
CA PRO A 548 -8.09 2.63 14.41
C PRO A 548 -9.03 3.02 15.56
N ARG A 549 -10.21 2.37 15.57
CA ARG A 549 -11.27 2.61 16.55
C ARG A 549 -11.52 1.37 17.39
N GLU A 550 -11.69 1.53 18.69
CA GLU A 550 -12.30 0.51 19.55
C GLU A 550 -13.82 0.63 19.46
N ILE A 551 -14.49 -0.46 19.08
CA ILE A 551 -15.96 -0.49 18.95
C ILE A 551 -16.61 -1.41 19.98
N SER A 552 -17.81 -1.03 20.42
CA SER A 552 -18.63 -1.85 21.32
C SER A 552 -20.12 -1.53 21.15
N ILE A 553 -20.99 -2.34 21.75
CA ILE A 553 -22.44 -2.12 21.76
C ILE A 553 -22.83 -1.62 23.16
N ALA A 554 -23.47 -0.46 23.22
CA ALA A 554 -24.04 0.07 24.45
C ALA A 554 -25.30 -0.70 24.88
N ALA A 555 -25.74 -0.52 26.13
CA ALA A 555 -26.92 -1.20 26.67
C ALA A 555 -28.23 -0.89 25.92
N ASP A 556 -28.30 0.26 25.24
CA ASP A 556 -29.44 0.66 24.39
C ASP A 556 -29.34 0.15 22.94
N GLY A 557 -28.31 -0.63 22.61
CA GLY A 557 -28.07 -1.16 21.27
C GLY A 557 -27.39 -0.18 20.30
N SER A 558 -26.91 0.98 20.78
CA SER A 558 -26.13 1.89 19.94
C SER A 558 -24.67 1.41 19.78
N LEU A 559 -24.10 1.64 18.60
CA LEU A 559 -22.67 1.41 18.36
C LEU A 559 -21.85 2.54 18.99
N VAL A 560 -20.89 2.16 19.83
CA VAL A 560 -19.94 3.05 20.50
C VAL A 560 -18.61 2.96 19.77
N GLN A 561 -17.99 4.11 19.46
CA GLN A 561 -16.68 4.21 18.82
C GLN A 561 -15.74 5.11 19.63
N LYS A 562 -14.58 4.57 19.98
CA LYS A 562 -13.50 5.27 20.70
C LYS A 562 -12.22 5.24 19.88
N PRO A 563 -11.31 6.21 20.03
CA PRO A 563 -9.97 6.06 19.48
C PRO A 563 -9.29 4.84 20.13
N TYR A 564 -8.54 4.08 19.34
CA TYR A 564 -7.74 2.97 19.87
C TYR A 564 -6.80 3.47 20.98
N SER A 565 -6.91 2.88 22.16
CA SER A 565 -6.15 3.32 23.34
C SER A 565 -4.64 3.27 23.15
N GLY A 566 -4.11 2.39 22.29
CA GLY A 566 -2.68 2.32 21.99
C GLY A 566 -2.12 3.58 21.33
N LEU A 567 -2.97 4.44 20.75
CA LEU A 567 -2.56 5.71 20.12
C LEU A 567 -1.94 6.69 21.11
N THR A 568 -2.23 6.57 22.42
CA THR A 568 -1.64 7.46 23.44
C THR A 568 -0.12 7.33 23.52
N ALA A 569 0.44 6.23 23.03
CA ALA A 569 1.89 6.01 22.97
C ALA A 569 2.62 6.93 21.98
N MET A 570 1.90 7.62 21.08
CA MET A 570 2.48 8.63 20.19
C MET A 570 2.64 10.01 20.85
N ARG A 571 2.06 10.22 22.04
CA ARG A 571 2.06 11.52 22.72
C ARG A 571 3.47 11.91 23.16
N THR A 572 3.95 13.04 22.65
CA THR A 572 5.25 13.61 23.04
C THR A 572 5.19 14.36 24.37
N GLU A 573 6.37 14.70 24.90
CA GLU A 573 6.51 15.57 26.07
C GLU A 573 6.03 17.01 25.79
N THR A 574 6.02 17.42 24.51
CA THR A 574 5.45 18.70 24.09
C THR A 574 3.93 18.63 24.15
N ALA A 575 3.40 19.08 25.28
CA ALA A 575 1.99 18.98 25.62
C ALA A 575 1.44 20.29 26.21
N PHE A 576 0.13 20.42 26.17
CA PHE A 576 -0.66 21.44 26.86
C PHE A 576 -1.64 20.73 27.79
N ALA A 577 -1.83 21.25 29.01
CA ALA A 577 -2.87 20.77 29.92
C ALA A 577 -3.35 21.90 30.85
N ARG A 578 -4.64 22.21 30.83
CA ARG A 578 -5.27 23.19 31.73
C ARG A 578 -6.68 22.78 32.12
N ASP A 579 -7.04 23.09 33.37
CA ASP A 579 -8.40 22.96 33.90
C ASP A 579 -8.87 24.35 34.33
N ILE A 580 -9.73 24.98 33.54
CA ILE A 580 -10.04 26.42 33.63
C ILE A 580 -11.51 26.71 33.37
N VAL A 581 -12.01 27.81 33.93
CA VAL A 581 -13.24 28.43 33.43
C VAL A 581 -12.86 29.30 32.24
N LEU A 582 -13.16 28.85 31.04
CA LEU A 582 -12.83 29.56 29.80
C LEU A 582 -14.01 30.44 29.37
N ASN A 583 -13.70 31.69 28.99
CA ASN A 583 -14.60 32.61 28.29
C ASN A 583 -13.78 33.39 27.25
N GLY A 584 -13.83 32.96 25.99
CA GLY A 584 -12.99 33.46 24.92
C GLY A 584 -12.10 32.37 24.35
N ILE A 585 -10.84 32.70 24.03
CA ILE A 585 -9.90 31.85 23.32
C ILE A 585 -8.67 31.58 24.21
N GLU A 586 -8.17 30.35 24.18
CA GLU A 586 -6.90 29.96 24.80
C GLU A 586 -6.03 29.24 23.74
N PRO A 587 -4.88 29.82 23.35
CA PRO A 587 -3.91 29.15 22.49
C PRO A 587 -3.34 27.90 23.16
N LEU A 588 -3.17 26.82 22.39
CA LEU A 588 -2.66 25.54 22.91
C LEU A 588 -1.13 25.41 22.81
N ALA A 589 -0.41 26.53 22.65
CA ALA A 589 1.04 26.54 22.62
C ALA A 589 1.64 25.86 23.87
N PRO A 590 2.72 25.06 23.74
CA PRO A 590 3.57 24.89 22.55
C PRO A 590 3.04 23.88 21.51
N VAL A 591 1.86 23.28 21.70
CA VAL A 591 1.31 22.29 20.75
C VAL A 591 0.93 22.97 19.44
N SER A 592 1.61 22.57 18.38
CA SER A 592 1.41 23.04 17.00
C SER A 592 1.91 21.98 16.04
N GLY A 593 1.41 22.00 14.81
CA GLY A 593 1.82 21.07 13.74
C GLY A 593 0.63 20.43 13.04
N ARG A 594 0.93 19.38 12.28
CA ARG A 594 -0.05 18.60 11.49
C ARG A 594 -0.22 17.18 12.01
N GLN A 595 0.50 16.83 13.08
CA GLN A 595 0.41 15.57 13.81
C GLN A 595 0.13 15.94 15.26
N ILE A 596 -1.15 16.19 15.57
CA ILE A 596 -1.56 16.64 16.90
C ILE A 596 -2.80 15.90 17.38
N GLU A 597 -2.91 15.77 18.69
CA GLU A 597 -4.09 15.31 19.39
C GLU A 597 -4.66 16.46 20.21
N LEU A 598 -5.96 16.73 20.09
CA LEU A 598 -6.70 17.71 20.87
C LEU A 598 -7.79 17.01 21.66
N LEU A 599 -7.81 17.18 22.97
CA LEU A 599 -8.77 16.56 23.87
C LEU A 599 -9.38 17.61 24.80
N GLY A 600 -10.68 17.84 24.68
CA GLY A 600 -11.39 18.81 25.51
C GLY A 600 -12.62 18.20 26.16
N GLU A 601 -12.74 18.37 27.47
CA GLU A 601 -14.00 18.20 28.20
C GLU A 601 -14.57 19.58 28.53
N PHE A 602 -15.84 19.79 28.20
CA PHE A 602 -16.57 21.04 28.42
C PHE A 602 -17.81 20.74 29.26
N THR A 603 -17.94 21.37 30.42
CA THR A 603 -19.21 21.35 31.17
C THR A 603 -20.17 22.27 30.45
N VAL A 604 -21.20 21.69 29.84
CA VAL A 604 -22.11 22.37 28.93
C VAL A 604 -22.89 23.47 29.65
N GLY A 605 -22.67 24.71 29.22
CA GLY A 605 -23.36 25.91 29.70
C GLY A 605 -24.30 26.50 28.64
N SER A 606 -24.01 27.72 28.19
CA SER A 606 -24.70 28.41 27.08
C SER A 606 -23.72 28.76 25.95
N GLY A 607 -24.23 29.01 24.74
CA GLY A 607 -23.40 29.43 23.61
C GLY A 607 -22.69 28.27 22.92
N THR A 608 -21.43 28.48 22.54
CA THR A 608 -20.65 27.56 21.71
C THR A 608 -19.28 27.27 22.31
N CYS A 609 -18.73 26.11 21.99
CA CYS A 609 -17.39 25.70 22.40
C CYS A 609 -16.74 24.80 21.36
N GLY A 610 -15.41 24.70 21.39
CA GLY A 610 -14.69 23.75 20.55
C GLY A 610 -13.24 24.15 20.28
N PHE A 611 -12.72 23.77 19.11
CA PHE A 611 -11.33 23.94 18.73
C PHE A 611 -11.19 24.66 17.39
N ASN A 612 -10.17 25.50 17.27
CA ASN A 612 -9.64 25.89 15.97
C ASN A 612 -8.26 25.25 15.79
N PHE A 613 -8.00 24.67 14.62
CA PHE A 613 -6.74 24.00 14.29
C PHE A 613 -6.40 24.19 12.81
N LEU A 614 -5.19 23.79 12.40
CA LEU A 614 -4.63 24.20 11.10
C LEU A 614 -4.73 25.72 10.94
N LYS A 615 -4.35 26.46 11.99
CA LYS A 615 -4.54 27.90 12.08
C LYS A 615 -3.28 28.67 11.66
N SER A 616 -3.49 29.76 10.93
CA SER A 616 -2.51 30.81 10.65
C SER A 616 -3.24 32.15 10.52
N GLY A 617 -3.20 32.98 11.56
CA GLY A 617 -3.96 34.23 11.62
C GLY A 617 -5.48 33.97 11.62
N SER A 618 -6.20 34.50 10.63
CA SER A 618 -7.66 34.32 10.47
C SER A 618 -8.05 33.07 9.67
N LYS A 619 -7.08 32.33 9.13
CA LYS A 619 -7.28 31.09 8.37
C LYS A 619 -7.22 29.91 9.34
N GLN A 620 -8.28 29.11 9.40
CA GLN A 620 -8.38 27.96 10.32
C GLN A 620 -9.45 26.96 9.90
N VAL A 621 -9.34 25.74 10.42
CA VAL A 621 -10.48 24.84 10.61
C VAL A 621 -11.10 25.14 11.97
N SER A 622 -12.43 25.24 12.04
CA SER A 622 -13.16 25.41 13.29
C SER A 622 -14.10 24.23 13.53
N LEU A 623 -13.90 23.50 14.62
CA LEU A 623 -14.82 22.50 15.13
C LEU A 623 -15.63 23.14 16.26
N THR A 624 -16.93 23.36 16.03
CA THR A 624 -17.83 24.07 16.95
C THR A 624 -18.99 23.18 17.38
N TYR A 625 -19.19 23.03 18.69
CA TYR A 625 -20.45 22.54 19.25
C TYR A 625 -21.33 23.73 19.67
N ASP A 626 -22.52 23.80 19.06
CA ASP A 626 -23.61 24.69 19.43
C ASP A 626 -24.47 24.01 20.48
N VAL A 627 -24.37 24.52 21.72
CA VAL A 627 -25.07 23.97 22.88
C VAL A 627 -26.58 24.15 22.76
N ASP A 628 -27.04 25.25 22.16
CA ASP A 628 -28.47 25.57 22.09
C ASP A 628 -29.17 24.62 21.12
N ASN A 629 -28.51 24.27 20.01
CA ASN A 629 -29.09 23.41 18.97
C ASN A 629 -28.62 21.95 19.03
N GLY A 630 -27.62 21.61 19.86
CA GLY A 630 -27.04 20.27 19.90
C GLY A 630 -26.34 19.88 18.60
N LYS A 631 -25.74 20.86 17.91
CA LYS A 631 -25.14 20.69 16.58
C LYS A 631 -23.62 20.78 16.67
N LEU A 632 -22.94 19.87 16.00
CA LEU A 632 -21.51 19.93 15.76
C LEU A 632 -21.26 20.37 14.32
N THR A 633 -20.41 21.38 14.14
CA THR A 633 -20.04 21.92 12.83
C THR A 633 -18.52 21.92 12.69
N LEU A 634 -18.02 21.34 11.61
CA LEU A 634 -16.65 21.54 11.13
C LEU A 634 -16.67 22.52 9.96
N ASP A 635 -16.06 23.69 10.15
CA ASP A 635 -15.97 24.75 9.14
C ASP A 635 -14.52 24.93 8.68
N MET A 636 -14.29 24.73 7.39
CA MET A 636 -13.01 24.86 6.70
C MET A 636 -13.03 25.96 5.64
N THR A 637 -14.12 26.73 5.55
CA THR A 637 -14.33 27.73 4.49
C THR A 637 -13.34 28.88 4.54
N SER A 638 -12.79 29.16 5.73
CA SER A 638 -11.79 30.21 5.88
C SER A 638 -10.45 29.82 5.25
N LEU A 639 -10.09 28.52 5.20
CA LEU A 639 -8.78 28.04 4.75
C LEU A 639 -8.52 28.34 3.26
N ASN A 640 -7.26 28.64 2.94
CA ASN A 640 -6.75 28.42 1.59
C ASN A 640 -6.51 26.91 1.42
N ARG A 641 -7.39 26.23 0.70
CA ARG A 641 -7.37 24.76 0.57
C ARG A 641 -7.63 24.29 -0.86
N THR A 642 -7.25 23.06 -1.15
CA THR A 642 -7.78 22.32 -2.29
C THR A 642 -9.16 21.79 -1.91
N VAL A 643 -10.16 22.09 -2.74
CA VAL A 643 -11.54 21.63 -2.50
C VAL A 643 -11.67 20.21 -3.00
N ASN A 644 -11.96 19.29 -2.08
CA ASN A 644 -12.24 17.88 -2.36
C ASN A 644 -13.69 17.50 -2.01
N ASP A 645 -14.45 18.42 -1.42
CA ASP A 645 -15.72 18.18 -0.75
C ASP A 645 -16.87 19.03 -1.29
N GLY A 646 -17.04 19.04 -2.61
CA GLY A 646 -18.01 19.92 -3.29
C GLY A 646 -19.45 19.82 -2.76
N VAL A 647 -19.84 18.67 -2.20
CA VAL A 647 -21.15 18.41 -1.58
C VAL A 647 -21.35 19.18 -0.27
N TYR A 648 -20.27 19.51 0.44
CA TYR A 648 -20.26 20.20 1.73
C TYR A 648 -19.75 21.63 1.63
N GLY A 649 -18.92 21.93 0.62
CA GLY A 649 -18.33 23.26 0.43
C GLY A 649 -17.41 23.69 1.57
N GLY A 650 -16.91 22.76 2.38
CA GLY A 650 -16.10 23.04 3.57
C GLY A 650 -16.88 23.17 4.87
N ILE A 651 -18.21 22.99 4.88
CA ILE A 651 -19.02 23.01 6.11
C ILE A 651 -19.70 21.66 6.30
N TYR A 652 -19.30 20.94 7.35
CA TYR A 652 -19.94 19.69 7.76
C TYR A 652 -20.72 19.96 9.04
N THR A 653 -22.05 19.80 8.99
CA THR A 653 -22.91 20.03 10.15
C THR A 653 -23.70 18.77 10.48
N VAL A 654 -23.72 18.37 11.75
CA VAL A 654 -24.54 17.28 12.23
C VAL A 654 -25.24 17.63 13.53
N THR A 655 -26.48 17.18 13.68
CA THR A 655 -27.15 17.19 14.98
C THR A 655 -26.73 15.92 15.71
N LEU A 656 -26.19 16.04 16.93
CA LEU A 656 -25.78 14.86 17.69
C LEU A 656 -27.00 13.96 17.94
N PRO A 657 -26.87 12.62 17.85
CA PRO A 657 -27.98 11.71 18.11
C PRO A 657 -28.61 11.91 19.49
N LYS A 658 -27.80 12.32 20.47
CA LYS A 658 -28.26 12.80 21.76
C LYS A 658 -27.62 14.16 22.05
N LYS A 659 -28.45 15.19 22.27
CA LYS A 659 -28.01 16.50 22.75
C LYS A 659 -27.43 16.36 24.16
N VAL A 660 -26.26 16.94 24.39
CA VAL A 660 -25.63 17.01 25.72
C VAL A 660 -26.36 18.07 26.56
N ALA A 661 -26.85 17.70 27.74
CA ALA A 661 -27.68 18.59 28.55
C ALA A 661 -26.84 19.63 29.33
N PHE A 662 -27.50 20.71 29.77
CA PHE A 662 -26.87 21.72 30.61
C PHE A 662 -26.30 21.07 31.89
N GLY A 663 -25.04 21.37 32.21
CA GLY A 663 -24.29 20.80 33.33
C GLY A 663 -23.67 19.42 33.06
N GLU A 664 -24.00 18.75 31.95
CA GLU A 664 -23.31 17.52 31.53
C GLU A 664 -21.98 17.84 30.84
N LYS A 665 -21.11 16.83 30.73
CA LYS A 665 -19.84 16.95 30.03
C LYS A 665 -20.00 16.61 28.55
N LEU A 666 -19.57 17.52 27.68
CA LEU A 666 -19.22 17.24 26.29
C LEU A 666 -17.72 16.92 26.22
N LYS A 667 -17.37 15.79 25.60
CA LYS A 667 -15.99 15.44 25.29
C LYS A 667 -15.77 15.49 23.78
N LEU A 668 -14.84 16.33 23.33
CA LEU A 668 -14.37 16.39 21.95
C LEU A 668 -12.93 15.91 21.89
N HIS A 669 -12.66 14.93 21.03
CA HIS A 669 -11.33 14.32 20.91
C HIS A 669 -10.97 14.23 19.42
N VAL A 670 -9.97 14.98 19.02
CA VAL A 670 -9.57 15.18 17.62
C VAL A 670 -8.14 14.69 17.43
N TYR A 671 -7.92 13.88 16.40
CA TYR A 671 -6.60 13.54 15.88
C TYR A 671 -6.45 14.17 14.50
N LEU A 672 -5.34 14.88 14.29
CA LEU A 672 -4.98 15.47 13.00
C LEU A 672 -3.70 14.82 12.49
N ASP A 673 -3.70 14.44 11.22
CA ASP A 673 -2.53 13.87 10.54
C ASP A 673 -2.44 14.30 9.08
N GLY A 674 -1.65 15.33 8.78
CA GLY A 674 -1.46 15.83 7.43
C GLY A 674 -2.78 16.30 6.80
N SER A 675 -3.42 15.43 6.01
CA SER A 675 -4.68 15.69 5.30
C SER A 675 -5.92 14.96 5.83
N ILE A 676 -5.88 14.40 7.04
CA ILE A 676 -7.03 13.74 7.65
C ILE A 676 -7.22 14.19 9.10
N ALA A 677 -8.48 14.33 9.50
CA ALA A 677 -8.86 14.47 10.90
C ALA A 677 -9.89 13.40 11.28
N ASP A 678 -9.66 12.73 12.41
CA ASP A 678 -10.60 11.81 13.05
C ASP A 678 -11.13 12.48 14.33
N ILE A 679 -12.47 12.57 14.44
CA ILE A 679 -13.14 13.34 15.49
C ILE A 679 -14.10 12.42 16.24
N PHE A 680 -13.87 12.29 17.53
CA PHE A 680 -14.68 11.50 18.46
C PHE A 680 -15.44 12.41 19.42
N VAL A 681 -16.71 12.12 19.62
CA VAL A 681 -17.60 12.87 20.49
C VAL A 681 -18.12 11.94 21.58
N ASN A 682 -17.91 12.33 22.84
CA ASN A 682 -18.29 11.57 24.03
C ASN A 682 -17.81 10.11 24.03
N GLU A 683 -16.72 9.80 23.31
CA GLU A 683 -16.25 8.43 23.10
C GLU A 683 -17.38 7.47 22.65
N THR A 684 -18.32 8.00 21.87
CA THR A 684 -19.52 7.28 21.43
C THR A 684 -19.67 7.39 19.92
N TRP A 685 -19.59 8.61 19.39
CA TRP A 685 -19.71 8.86 17.96
C TRP A 685 -18.37 9.25 17.36
N ALA A 686 -18.16 8.89 16.11
CA ALA A 686 -16.95 9.21 15.36
C ALA A 686 -17.27 9.68 13.95
N TYR A 687 -16.36 10.45 13.38
CA TYR A 687 -16.30 10.70 11.94
C TYR A 687 -14.86 11.01 11.49
N SER A 688 -14.50 10.57 10.29
CA SER A 688 -13.27 10.96 9.61
C SER A 688 -13.55 12.01 8.54
N VAL A 689 -12.59 12.89 8.28
CA VAL A 689 -12.70 13.90 7.21
C VAL A 689 -11.34 14.19 6.59
N ARG A 690 -11.31 14.39 5.27
CA ARG A 690 -10.11 14.79 4.53
C ARG A 690 -10.04 16.31 4.39
N ILE A 691 -8.86 16.88 4.62
CA ILE A 691 -8.60 18.33 4.65
C ILE A 691 -7.30 18.63 3.89
N TYR A 692 -7.31 19.51 2.89
CA TYR A 692 -6.12 19.80 2.05
C TYR A 692 -5.69 21.28 2.14
N PRO A 693 -5.14 21.73 3.27
CA PRO A 693 -4.68 23.11 3.46
C PRO A 693 -3.44 23.40 2.59
N LYS A 694 -3.39 24.52 1.89
CA LYS A 694 -2.23 24.90 1.06
C LYS A 694 -1.17 25.68 1.82
N ASP A 695 -1.57 26.35 2.90
CA ASP A 695 -0.67 27.21 3.68
C ASP A 695 0.17 26.37 4.64
N ALA A 696 1.47 26.26 4.36
CA ALA A 696 2.40 25.48 5.19
C ALA A 696 2.46 25.98 6.64
N SER A 697 2.30 27.30 6.86
CA SER A 697 2.29 27.96 8.18
C SER A 697 1.03 27.70 9.00
N ALA A 698 -0.01 27.08 8.44
CA ALA A 698 -1.26 26.78 9.13
C ALA A 698 -1.09 25.57 10.08
N ILE A 699 -0.46 25.81 11.23
CA ILE A 699 -0.04 24.78 12.20
C ILE A 699 -0.47 25.08 13.64
N GLU A 700 -1.08 26.23 13.92
CA GLU A 700 -1.50 26.59 15.28
C GLU A 700 -2.81 25.88 15.66
N ALA A 701 -3.04 25.75 16.96
CA ALA A 701 -4.29 25.26 17.55
C ALA A 701 -4.70 26.08 18.78
N GLU A 702 -5.99 26.25 18.98
CA GLU A 702 -6.60 26.97 20.11
C GLU A 702 -7.93 26.32 20.51
N VAL A 703 -8.31 26.47 21.78
CA VAL A 703 -9.64 26.12 22.29
C VAL A 703 -10.45 27.40 22.50
N PHE A 704 -11.76 27.34 22.34
CA PHE A 704 -12.62 28.50 22.58
C PHE A 704 -13.95 28.14 23.24
N THR A 705 -14.52 29.14 23.92
CA THR A 705 -15.91 29.20 24.40
C THR A 705 -16.47 30.61 24.19
N THR A 706 -17.76 30.74 23.87
CA THR A 706 -18.43 32.06 23.73
C THR A 706 -19.20 32.49 24.98
N SER A 707 -19.20 31.66 26.02
CA SER A 707 -19.69 31.97 27.35
C SER A 707 -18.83 31.23 28.38
N PRO A 708 -18.78 31.66 29.65
CA PRO A 708 -18.04 30.97 30.69
C PRO A 708 -18.45 29.48 30.80
N MET A 709 -17.50 28.58 30.57
CA MET A 709 -17.67 27.14 30.77
C MET A 709 -16.47 26.56 31.52
N GLN A 710 -16.70 25.61 32.41
CA GLN A 710 -15.61 24.81 32.97
C GLN A 710 -15.07 23.89 31.88
N THR A 711 -13.76 23.90 31.66
CA THR A 711 -13.09 23.08 30.66
C THR A 711 -11.90 22.33 31.25
N ASN A 712 -11.65 21.12 30.76
CA ASN A 712 -10.41 20.38 30.99
C ASN A 712 -9.81 20.07 29.61
N ILE A 713 -8.76 20.78 29.26
CA ILE A 713 -8.17 20.79 27.92
C ILE A 713 -6.78 20.21 27.98
N LYS A 714 -6.53 19.24 27.08
CA LYS A 714 -5.23 18.63 26.87
C LYS A 714 -4.92 18.58 25.38
N ALA A 715 -3.67 18.75 25.02
CA ALA A 715 -3.21 18.60 23.66
C ALA A 715 -1.78 18.07 23.62
N TRP A 716 -1.42 17.38 22.54
CA TRP A 716 -0.09 16.81 22.34
C TRP A 716 0.33 16.94 20.88
N ILE A 717 1.64 17.14 20.67
CA ILE A 717 2.26 16.76 19.40
C ILE A 717 2.40 15.24 19.39
N LEU A 718 2.11 14.61 18.26
CA LEU A 718 2.18 13.16 18.06
C LEU A 718 3.42 12.79 17.24
N ASN A 719 4.07 11.68 17.60
CA ASN A 719 5.20 11.14 16.86
C ASN A 719 5.22 9.61 16.88
N VAL A 720 5.21 8.99 15.70
CA VAL A 720 5.30 7.52 15.53
C VAL A 720 6.62 6.99 16.11
N LYS A 721 7.72 7.73 15.98
CA LYS A 721 9.06 7.32 16.42
C LYS A 721 9.23 7.21 17.94
N GLN A 722 8.30 7.73 18.75
CA GLN A 722 8.32 7.47 20.19
C GLN A 722 7.88 6.05 20.57
N SER A 723 7.19 5.35 19.67
CA SER A 723 6.72 3.97 19.90
C SER A 723 7.62 2.86 19.36
N GLY A 724 8.68 3.26 18.65
CA GLY A 724 9.58 2.37 17.92
C GLY A 724 11.05 2.69 18.15
N GLY A 725 11.36 3.50 19.16
CA GLY A 725 12.63 3.29 19.83
C GLY A 725 12.59 1.89 20.41
N GLN A 726 13.07 0.88 19.66
CA GLN A 726 14.00 -0.01 20.35
C GLN A 726 14.96 0.96 21.00
N ILE A 727 14.90 1.08 22.33
CA ILE A 727 16.11 1.43 23.05
C ILE A 727 17.09 0.42 22.48
N VAL A 728 17.95 0.86 21.57
CA VAL A 728 19.05 0.04 21.10
C VAL A 728 19.78 -0.26 22.38
N LYS A 729 19.56 -1.48 22.87
CA LYS A 729 20.16 -1.93 24.11
C LYS A 729 21.59 -2.22 23.72
N HIS A 730 22.41 -1.17 23.68
CA HIS A 730 23.81 -1.28 23.26
C HIS A 730 24.45 -2.45 24.01
N GLY A 731 25.02 -3.37 23.25
CA GLY A 731 25.57 -4.65 23.70
C GLY A 731 24.67 -5.88 23.55
N ASP A 732 23.38 -5.74 23.23
CA ASP A 732 22.52 -6.86 22.78
C ASP A 732 22.50 -6.88 21.25
N VAL A 733 23.51 -7.54 20.69
CA VAL A 733 23.74 -7.51 19.24
C VAL A 733 22.97 -8.59 18.50
N ASN A 734 22.51 -9.61 19.23
CA ASN A 734 21.79 -10.76 18.70
C ASN A 734 20.26 -10.63 18.84
N GLY A 735 19.76 -9.63 19.58
CA GLY A 735 18.35 -9.27 19.67
C GLY A 735 17.53 -10.15 20.63
N ASP A 736 18.17 -10.90 21.52
CA ASP A 736 17.52 -11.77 22.51
C ASP A 736 17.12 -11.04 23.81
N ASN A 737 17.38 -9.73 23.91
CA ASN A 737 17.21 -8.88 25.09
C ASN A 737 18.14 -9.18 26.27
N ILE A 738 19.20 -9.99 26.09
CA ILE A 738 20.13 -10.43 27.14
C ILE A 738 21.58 -10.14 26.73
N ILE A 739 22.20 -9.10 27.31
CA ILE A 739 23.63 -8.82 27.11
C ILE A 739 24.46 -9.90 27.81
N ASN A 740 25.10 -10.79 27.04
CA ASN A 740 25.87 -11.91 27.55
C ASN A 740 27.07 -12.26 26.64
N VAL A 741 27.73 -13.39 26.91
CA VAL A 741 28.93 -13.83 26.17
C VAL A 741 28.63 -14.11 24.68
N ALA A 742 27.40 -14.48 24.34
CA ALA A 742 26.97 -14.67 22.95
C ALA A 742 27.09 -13.38 22.12
N ASP A 743 26.85 -12.22 22.72
CA ASP A 743 26.99 -10.92 22.05
C ASP A 743 28.45 -10.60 21.73
N ILE A 744 29.35 -10.91 22.67
CA ILE A 744 30.80 -10.78 22.44
C ILE A 744 31.24 -11.65 21.26
N VAL A 745 30.76 -12.89 21.20
CA VAL A 745 31.09 -13.82 20.12
C VAL A 745 30.55 -13.31 18.78
N ALA A 746 29.34 -12.76 18.76
CA ALA A 746 28.74 -12.19 17.55
C ALA A 746 29.53 -10.98 17.02
N VAL A 747 29.92 -10.04 17.89
CA VAL A 747 30.78 -8.89 17.48
C VAL A 747 32.16 -9.36 17.04
N SER A 748 32.76 -10.33 17.73
CA SER A 748 34.05 -10.89 17.34
C SER A 748 34.01 -11.56 15.96
N ASN A 749 32.93 -12.29 15.66
CA ASN A 749 32.74 -12.92 14.35
C ASN A 749 32.55 -11.87 13.24
N TYR A 750 31.80 -10.82 13.53
CA TYR A 750 31.60 -9.69 12.62
C TYR A 750 32.93 -9.01 12.27
N ILE A 751 33.78 -8.71 13.27
CA ILE A 751 35.11 -8.11 13.06
C ILE A 751 36.03 -9.03 12.24
N MET A 752 35.88 -10.36 12.39
CA MET A 752 36.64 -11.36 11.63
C MET A 752 36.08 -11.64 10.22
N GLY A 753 35.03 -10.91 9.79
CA GLY A 753 34.43 -11.05 8.45
C GLY A 753 33.56 -12.30 8.28
N SER A 754 33.15 -12.93 9.38
CA SER A 754 32.18 -14.04 9.37
C SER A 754 30.77 -13.47 9.54
N SER A 755 29.80 -13.93 8.75
CA SER A 755 28.40 -13.50 8.88
C SER A 755 27.77 -14.16 10.11
N PRO A 756 27.41 -13.43 11.17
CA PRO A 756 26.47 -13.92 12.15
C PRO A 756 25.09 -14.05 11.48
N GLY A 757 24.13 -14.75 12.10
CA GLY A 757 22.75 -14.77 11.62
C GLY A 757 22.10 -13.38 11.71
N PHE A 758 21.24 -13.17 12.71
CA PHE A 758 20.78 -11.82 13.05
C PHE A 758 21.93 -11.05 13.74
N PHE A 759 22.20 -9.82 13.30
CA PHE A 759 23.22 -8.94 13.89
C PHE A 759 22.79 -7.47 13.79
N ASN A 760 22.66 -6.81 14.94
CA ASN A 760 22.29 -5.40 15.01
C ASN A 760 23.55 -4.52 15.06
N ASN A 761 23.87 -3.86 13.94
CA ASN A 761 25.04 -2.98 13.84
C ASN A 761 24.99 -1.78 14.80
N GLU A 762 23.79 -1.26 15.09
CA GLU A 762 23.60 -0.12 15.99
C GLU A 762 23.79 -0.55 17.45
N ALA A 763 23.35 -1.76 17.82
CA ALA A 763 23.61 -2.32 19.14
C ALA A 763 25.06 -2.74 19.35
N ALA A 764 25.78 -3.07 18.25
CA ALA A 764 27.17 -3.48 18.27
C ALA A 764 28.15 -2.30 18.39
N ASP A 765 27.77 -1.10 17.99
CA ASP A 765 28.50 0.14 18.21
C ASP A 765 28.16 0.70 19.60
N VAL A 766 28.79 0.15 20.64
CA VAL A 766 28.45 0.46 22.04
C VAL A 766 29.00 1.81 22.47
N ASN A 767 30.09 2.26 21.85
CA ASN A 767 30.72 3.56 22.13
C ASN A 767 30.19 4.69 21.24
N ASN A 768 29.32 4.38 20.26
CA ASN A 768 28.67 5.30 19.33
C ASN A 768 29.65 6.09 18.45
N ASP A 769 30.76 5.46 18.05
CA ASP A 769 31.79 6.04 17.17
C ASP A 769 31.61 5.69 15.69
N LYS A 770 30.57 4.89 15.37
CA LYS A 770 30.20 4.37 14.04
C LYS A 770 31.17 3.32 13.48
N ILE A 771 32.03 2.75 14.32
CA ILE A 771 33.06 1.77 13.93
C ILE A 771 33.00 0.57 14.87
N ILE A 772 32.36 -0.52 14.44
CA ILE A 772 32.33 -1.78 15.21
C ILE A 772 33.73 -2.42 15.22
N ASN A 773 34.38 -2.41 16.38
CA ASN A 773 35.75 -2.89 16.55
C ASN A 773 35.99 -3.50 17.94
N ALA A 774 37.24 -3.84 18.28
CA ALA A 774 37.58 -4.48 19.55
C ALA A 774 37.28 -3.61 20.79
N VAL A 775 37.12 -2.29 20.62
CA VAL A 775 36.69 -1.37 21.69
C VAL A 775 35.25 -1.69 22.10
N ASP A 776 34.35 -1.98 21.16
CA ASP A 776 32.96 -2.33 21.47
C ASP A 776 32.86 -3.63 22.27
N ILE A 777 33.68 -4.63 21.94
CA ILE A 777 33.78 -5.87 22.75
C ILE A 777 34.12 -5.53 24.21
N THR A 778 35.05 -4.58 24.42
CA THR A 778 35.46 -4.17 25.76
C THR A 778 34.33 -3.49 26.52
N GLU A 779 33.50 -2.69 25.83
CA GLU A 779 32.32 -2.05 26.43
C GLU A 779 31.22 -3.08 26.75
N ILE A 780 30.98 -4.07 25.88
CA ILE A 780 30.04 -5.17 26.16
C ILE A 780 30.47 -5.96 27.41
N VAL A 781 31.76 -6.24 27.57
CA VAL A 781 32.29 -6.91 28.77
C VAL A 781 32.01 -6.09 30.04
N LYS A 782 32.12 -4.75 29.99
CA LYS A 782 31.77 -3.89 31.13
C LYS A 782 30.27 -3.97 31.44
N LEU A 783 29.41 -3.99 30.42
CA LEU A 783 27.96 -4.13 30.59
C LEU A 783 27.59 -5.46 31.26
N ILE A 784 28.25 -6.57 30.88
CA ILE A 784 28.07 -7.89 31.52
C ILE A 784 28.53 -7.88 32.99
N ASN A 785 29.64 -7.21 33.29
CA ASN A 785 30.17 -7.16 34.66
C ASN A 785 29.34 -6.25 35.58
N ASN A 786 28.74 -5.19 35.03
CA ASN A 786 27.89 -4.25 35.79
C ASN A 786 26.45 -4.77 36.02
N SER A 787 26.07 -5.87 35.36
CA SER A 787 24.75 -6.50 35.47
C SER A 787 24.72 -7.73 36.40
N ARG A 788 25.81 -7.97 37.15
CA ARG A 788 25.95 -9.05 38.14
C ARG A 788 25.74 -8.61 39.58
#